data_AF-A0A8H5KNI7-F1
#
_entry.id   AF-A0A8H5KNI7-F1
#
_cell.length_a   1.000
_cell.length_b   1.000
_cell.length_c   1.000
_cell.angle_alpha   90.00
_cell.angle_beta   90.00
_cell.angle_gamma   90.00
#
_symmetry.space_group_name_H-M   'P 1'
#
loop_
_entity.id
_entity.type
_entity.pdbx_description
1 polymer ?
#
loop_
_entity_poly.entity_id
_entity_poly.type
_entity_poly.pdbx_seq_one_letter_code
_entity_poly.pdbx_strand_id
1 'polypeptide(L)'
;MQILPVFCSLLVSALAEDVPPQFDDGQLTGNGFGIPGINATYDYVIVGGGTAGALAAARLTEHSNATVALVEAGGFYELSNGNVSQLPFRINDWKGSGGASSWQPLIDWGYFTQPQNNGKKIHYAQGKTFGGSSARNLMMFNRPTKGAYKHWAEKVGDDAYTWENMLEFNTRTMKFSDNIHHRPANATALYDTAAFSKEGGPLHLTFPGYVFPVSWDAIKAFEALGFKEIPSFTAGVLQGWGWWQFSINPDTGLRDSSESSFLQQSLGRPGLTTYINTMARKILFSGKKAVGVTVDNYGQQSFNLTARKEVIVAAGLWSSPQLLMVSGIGPEETLKRFDIPVLSNLPGVGQGTHDSAAVHGPIWEIEGISTGGWKQPSKMKEAITEFNQHQKGPLTNGGVDVGAFEKIPLANLSKKAQEDLAQYPDDWPEVEFIMQMVDPPAGATGKNYAAMTIRMVGTVSRGNMTISSASNLDPPVIDPNWLRADTDKEVALYALRRARQLWEHIPSKIGKEIYPGANITSDEHLLDLTYDNLDPTHHGTASCSMGKAGDSSAVVDSKGRVFGIKNLRVIDSSTMPLTPPGHTMGPTYGNAEKLLDSTNNIATEQTLLMAETEKQERSQDGPILQSSFQEDDNSAEQASHSTDQTNTNLSIGDDHKKKLGVLWGSALMQLPLWGFNLSYGIFEEYWTSNWTLDGDLSITGTVGTTSNGVMYISMPFLFAIFTRYWAHHRIKAELGGLIIAFLGFILSSFSTHVWHLMVTQGVMAAFGCTLVYSPATCSLGEWYATGNRAIAYGIILSCRNIVGSVCPFLLRYLLDQYGFRWTIRIWAFILAGSGLLSIVLVPTHPSKMVAREGKPPRIPWTFLKHRGIYTYFVAVMVQSSGYCLPQTYLPTFAREFNGASQAISTLLLTLHNIPGILSCFFFGWLTDNKYHQFSATTITCLSAFASSASVLLLWGLSVDGSPALTLVFAIVFGFFAGGYSATWGGITKELEIEAEEHDETIDSSLTYGLLNGARGIGFVSGGLVSIPLLSAGDTGWGGRFSYGTKYGPLMVFTGIAVAFGGLGLIRTARIRPHKTSASG
;
A
#
# COMPACT_ATOMS: atom_id res chain seq x y z
N MET A 1 6.07 -2.59 -26.96
CA MET A 1 4.63 -2.96 -26.99
C MET A 1 4.25 -3.82 -25.77
N GLN A 2 4.61 -3.38 -24.56
CA GLN A 2 4.34 -4.08 -23.28
C GLN A 2 3.84 -3.13 -22.16
N ILE A 3 3.46 -1.89 -22.51
CA ILE A 3 2.99 -0.86 -21.55
C ILE A 3 1.45 -0.80 -21.51
N LEU A 4 0.78 -1.23 -22.58
CA LEU A 4 -0.68 -1.20 -22.73
C LEU A 4 -1.43 -2.07 -21.68
N PRO A 5 -0.96 -3.27 -21.28
CA PRO A 5 -1.65 -4.07 -20.28
C PRO A 5 -1.64 -3.41 -18.90
N VAL A 6 -0.52 -2.75 -18.54
CA VAL A 6 -0.33 -2.07 -17.24
C VAL A 6 -1.21 -0.82 -17.12
N PHE A 7 -1.37 -0.08 -18.23
CA PHE A 7 -2.26 1.09 -18.29
C PHE A 7 -3.74 0.71 -18.29
N CYS A 8 -4.13 -0.39 -18.93
CA CYS A 8 -5.50 -0.91 -18.85
C CYS A 8 -5.85 -1.38 -17.44
N SER A 9 -4.93 -2.00 -16.70
CA SER A 9 -5.17 -2.36 -15.29
C SER A 9 -5.36 -1.14 -14.37
N LEU A 10 -4.67 -0.01 -14.63
CA LEU A 10 -4.86 1.23 -13.85
C LEU A 10 -6.15 1.97 -14.19
N LEU A 11 -6.59 1.95 -15.45
CA LEU A 11 -7.87 2.52 -15.90
C LEU A 11 -9.08 1.69 -15.44
N VAL A 12 -8.93 0.37 -15.34
CA VAL A 12 -10.00 -0.51 -14.83
C VAL A 12 -10.18 -0.35 -13.31
N SER A 13 -9.12 -0.08 -12.56
CA SER A 13 -9.24 0.26 -11.13
C SER A 13 -9.94 1.61 -10.87
N ALA A 14 -9.89 2.55 -11.83
CA ALA A 14 -10.58 3.84 -11.70
C ALA A 14 -12.07 3.81 -12.12
N LEU A 15 -12.53 2.68 -12.69
CA LEU A 15 -13.92 2.46 -13.12
C LEU A 15 -14.62 1.36 -12.29
N ALA A 16 -13.99 0.88 -11.22
CA ALA A 16 -14.64 -0.05 -10.31
C ALA A 16 -15.70 0.69 -9.48
N GLU A 17 -16.96 0.54 -9.89
CA GLU A 17 -18.14 0.94 -9.11
C GLU A 17 -18.15 0.22 -7.75
N ASP A 18 -18.41 1.01 -6.71
CA ASP A 18 -18.87 0.66 -5.37
C ASP A 18 -18.31 -0.64 -4.77
N VAL A 19 -17.08 -0.56 -4.28
CA VAL A 19 -16.63 -1.43 -3.19
C VAL A 19 -17.31 -0.95 -1.91
N PRO A 20 -18.09 -1.77 -1.19
CA PRO A 20 -18.59 -1.41 0.13
C PRO A 20 -17.40 -1.00 1.01
N PRO A 21 -17.45 0.14 1.71
CA PRO A 21 -16.35 0.59 2.54
C PRO A 21 -16.21 -0.39 3.71
N GLN A 22 -15.26 -1.33 3.58
CA GLN A 22 -14.88 -2.23 4.66
C GLN A 22 -13.93 -1.55 5.66
N PHE A 23 -13.51 -0.32 5.36
CA PHE A 23 -12.58 0.46 6.16
C PHE A 23 -13.28 1.70 6.67
N ASP A 24 -13.67 1.67 7.94
CA ASP A 24 -14.06 2.83 8.71
C ASP A 24 -12.82 3.75 8.88
N ASP A 25 -13.03 5.05 8.68
CA ASP A 25 -12.13 6.17 9.01
C ASP A 25 -10.60 5.93 8.96
N GLY A 26 -10.04 5.72 7.75
CA GLY A 26 -8.72 6.26 7.40
C GLY A 26 -7.47 5.76 8.17
N GLN A 27 -7.49 4.59 8.81
CA GLN A 27 -6.37 4.10 9.65
C GLN A 27 -5.33 3.18 8.97
N LEU A 28 -5.24 3.08 7.65
CA LEU A 28 -4.29 2.11 7.04
C LEU A 28 -2.79 2.51 7.12
N THR A 29 -2.43 3.71 7.56
CA THR A 29 -1.04 4.08 7.82
C THR A 29 -0.87 4.95 9.06
N GLY A 30 -1.03 4.34 10.24
CA GLY A 30 -0.54 4.91 11.49
C GLY A 30 1.00 4.93 11.57
N ASN A 31 1.54 5.40 12.69
CA ASN A 31 2.97 5.35 13.06
C ASN A 31 3.49 3.92 13.36
N GLY A 32 2.71 2.88 13.09
CA GLY A 32 3.03 1.49 13.38
C GLY A 32 3.99 0.82 12.39
N PHE A 33 4.69 1.58 11.53
CA PHE A 33 5.66 1.04 10.57
C PHE A 33 7.09 1.41 10.93
N GLY A 34 7.98 0.43 10.86
CA GLY A 34 9.40 0.63 11.11
C GLY A 34 10.09 1.32 9.94
N ILE A 35 11.18 2.04 10.21
CA ILE A 35 11.94 2.76 9.18
C ILE A 35 12.98 1.80 8.58
N PRO A 36 12.88 1.46 7.28
CA PRO A 36 13.88 0.62 6.62
C PRO A 36 15.27 1.26 6.61
N GLY A 37 16.31 0.43 6.75
CA GLY A 37 17.71 0.86 6.75
C GLY A 37 18.24 1.37 8.10
N ILE A 38 17.39 1.43 9.13
CA ILE A 38 17.77 1.90 10.47
C ILE A 38 17.76 0.74 11.46
N ASN A 39 18.88 0.54 12.15
CA ASN A 39 18.95 -0.43 13.24
C ASN A 39 18.02 -0.02 14.39
N ALA A 40 17.28 -0.98 14.94
CA ALA A 40 16.35 -0.73 16.04
C ALA A 40 16.34 -1.90 17.05
N THR A 41 15.82 -1.63 18.26
CA THR A 41 15.81 -2.59 19.37
C THR A 41 14.42 -2.72 19.96
N TYR A 42 13.94 -3.96 20.07
CA TYR A 42 12.62 -4.31 20.59
C TYR A 42 12.74 -5.33 21.72
N ASP A 43 11.66 -5.58 22.46
CA ASP A 43 11.61 -6.71 23.39
C ASP A 43 11.53 -8.02 22.60
N TYR A 44 10.66 -8.04 21.59
CA TYR A 44 10.46 -9.18 20.71
C TYR A 44 10.67 -8.79 19.25
N VAL A 45 11.33 -9.65 18.49
CA VAL A 45 11.38 -9.55 17.02
C VAL A 45 10.74 -10.80 16.44
N ILE A 46 9.61 -10.64 15.77
CA ILE A 46 8.83 -11.69 15.12
C ILE A 46 9.20 -11.70 13.63
N VAL A 47 9.62 -12.87 13.13
CA VAL A 47 10.00 -13.08 11.73
C VAL A 47 8.89 -13.83 11.00
N GLY A 48 8.20 -13.15 10.10
CA GLY A 48 7.04 -13.65 9.35
C GLY A 48 5.75 -13.07 9.91
N GLY A 49 5.04 -12.30 9.10
CA GLY A 49 3.70 -11.75 9.36
C GLY A 49 2.56 -12.68 8.96
N GLY A 50 2.83 -14.00 8.93
CA GLY A 50 1.87 -15.02 8.54
C GLY A 50 0.86 -15.38 9.64
N THR A 51 0.18 -16.51 9.46
CA THR A 51 -0.91 -16.99 10.34
C THR A 51 -0.56 -16.95 11.83
N ALA A 52 0.60 -17.48 12.22
CA ALA A 52 1.04 -17.46 13.62
C ALA A 52 1.67 -16.11 14.03
N GLY A 53 2.38 -15.44 13.12
CA GLY A 53 3.15 -14.23 13.44
C GLY A 53 2.29 -12.99 13.67
N ALA A 54 1.25 -12.80 12.87
CA ALA A 54 0.28 -11.71 13.08
C ALA A 54 -0.48 -11.87 14.41
N LEU A 55 -0.88 -13.10 14.74
CA LEU A 55 -1.47 -13.42 16.06
C LEU A 55 -0.48 -13.10 17.18
N ALA A 56 0.78 -13.53 17.05
CA ALA A 56 1.80 -13.28 18.06
C ALA A 56 2.04 -11.79 18.32
N ALA A 57 2.10 -10.99 17.25
CA ALA A 57 2.23 -9.55 17.35
C ALA A 57 1.05 -8.92 18.11
N ALA A 58 -0.18 -9.35 17.80
CA ALA A 58 -1.38 -8.88 18.49
C ALA A 58 -1.37 -9.26 19.97
N ARG A 59 -1.06 -10.52 20.32
CA ARG A 59 -1.05 -11.00 21.71
C ARG A 59 0.05 -10.38 22.55
N LEU A 60 1.25 -10.24 22.02
CA LEU A 60 2.38 -9.66 22.77
C LEU A 60 2.20 -8.17 23.05
N THR A 61 1.38 -7.48 22.25
CA THR A 61 1.05 -6.05 22.43
C THR A 61 -0.32 -5.84 23.07
N GLU A 62 -1.04 -6.91 23.38
CA GLU A 62 -2.32 -6.88 24.08
C GLU A 62 -2.07 -6.70 25.57
N HIS A 63 -2.58 -5.60 26.13
CA HIS A 63 -2.46 -5.27 27.56
C HIS A 63 -1.02 -5.29 28.12
N SER A 64 -0.03 -4.93 27.30
CA SER A 64 1.38 -4.96 27.67
C SER A 64 2.11 -3.68 27.22
N ASN A 65 3.22 -3.36 27.89
CA ASN A 65 4.17 -2.32 27.47
C ASN A 65 5.32 -2.89 26.62
N ALA A 66 5.18 -4.12 26.12
CA ALA A 66 6.22 -4.74 25.31
C ALA A 66 6.33 -4.07 23.94
N THR A 67 7.56 -3.85 23.50
CA THR A 67 7.84 -3.39 22.14
C THR A 67 8.11 -4.59 21.23
N VAL A 68 7.45 -4.64 20.09
CA VAL A 68 7.45 -5.77 19.16
C VAL A 68 7.75 -5.27 17.75
N ALA A 69 8.76 -5.86 17.10
CA ALA A 69 8.94 -5.73 15.66
C ALA A 69 8.33 -6.94 14.94
N LEU A 70 7.38 -6.73 14.04
CA LEU A 70 6.85 -7.75 13.14
C LEU A 70 7.45 -7.56 11.75
N VAL A 71 8.25 -8.52 11.28
CA VAL A 71 8.97 -8.45 10.00
C VAL A 71 8.29 -9.35 8.97
N GLU A 72 7.82 -8.80 7.85
CA GLU A 72 7.16 -9.57 6.79
C GLU A 72 7.77 -9.24 5.42
N ALA A 73 8.12 -10.28 4.67
CA ALA A 73 8.77 -10.16 3.36
C ALA A 73 7.83 -9.61 2.28
N GLY A 74 6.52 -9.84 2.41
CA GLY A 74 5.49 -9.32 1.51
C GLY A 74 4.81 -8.04 1.97
N GLY A 75 3.81 -7.63 1.18
CA GLY A 75 2.96 -6.47 1.45
C GLY A 75 1.61 -6.85 2.08
N PHE A 76 0.60 -6.02 1.89
CA PHE A 76 -0.81 -6.35 2.14
C PHE A 76 -1.42 -7.01 0.89
N TYR A 77 -2.16 -8.10 1.05
CA TYR A 77 -2.63 -8.91 -0.09
C TYR A 77 -3.79 -8.24 -0.84
N GLU A 78 -4.55 -7.41 -0.15
CA GLU A 78 -5.64 -6.58 -0.67
C GLU A 78 -5.09 -5.49 -1.59
N LEU A 79 -3.96 -4.91 -1.23
CA LEU A 79 -3.28 -3.89 -2.06
C LEU A 79 -2.53 -4.54 -3.22
N SER A 80 -1.90 -5.68 -2.97
CA SER A 80 -1.00 -6.32 -3.94
C SER A 80 -1.73 -7.18 -4.98
N ASN A 81 -2.91 -7.70 -4.64
CA ASN A 81 -3.67 -8.63 -5.50
C ASN A 81 -5.19 -8.36 -5.53
N GLY A 82 -5.67 -7.32 -4.82
CA GLY A 82 -7.04 -6.83 -4.92
C GLY A 82 -8.10 -7.87 -4.57
N ASN A 83 -9.19 -7.84 -5.34
CA ASN A 83 -10.34 -8.72 -5.16
C ASN A 83 -10.00 -10.20 -5.35
N VAL A 84 -8.88 -10.55 -6.02
CA VAL A 84 -8.52 -11.95 -6.27
C VAL A 84 -8.11 -12.67 -5.00
N SER A 85 -7.51 -11.96 -4.03
CA SER A 85 -7.19 -12.54 -2.73
C SER A 85 -8.30 -12.38 -1.69
N GLN A 86 -9.17 -11.38 -1.83
CA GLN A 86 -10.21 -11.08 -0.84
C GLN A 86 -11.50 -11.87 -1.07
N LEU A 87 -11.92 -12.06 -2.33
CA LEU A 87 -13.19 -12.73 -2.64
C LEU A 87 -13.08 -14.26 -2.50
N PRO A 88 -13.94 -14.90 -1.69
CA PRO A 88 -14.00 -16.36 -1.61
C PRO A 88 -14.14 -17.07 -2.95
N PHE A 89 -14.92 -16.54 -3.88
CA PHE A 89 -15.10 -17.16 -5.20
C PHE A 89 -13.82 -17.31 -6.02
N ARG A 90 -12.78 -16.51 -5.73
CA ARG A 90 -11.51 -16.53 -6.45
C ARG A 90 -10.41 -17.37 -5.77
N ILE A 91 -10.74 -18.12 -4.71
CA ILE A 91 -9.74 -18.91 -3.95
C ILE A 91 -8.98 -19.95 -4.78
N ASN A 92 -9.52 -20.35 -5.94
CA ASN A 92 -8.89 -21.34 -6.81
C ASN A 92 -7.93 -20.71 -7.83
N ASP A 93 -7.87 -19.38 -7.91
CA ASP A 93 -6.92 -18.68 -8.78
C ASP A 93 -5.49 -18.87 -8.25
N TRP A 94 -4.56 -19.25 -9.12
CA TRP A 94 -3.12 -19.39 -8.81
C TRP A 94 -2.78 -20.31 -7.62
N LYS A 95 -3.56 -21.38 -7.42
CA LYS A 95 -3.35 -22.36 -6.35
C LYS A 95 -2.31 -23.46 -6.65
N GLY A 96 -1.60 -23.37 -7.79
CA GLY A 96 -0.49 -24.27 -8.15
C GLY A 96 -0.76 -25.34 -9.21
N SER A 97 -2.03 -25.74 -9.44
CA SER A 97 -2.38 -26.78 -10.43
C SER A 97 -2.35 -26.33 -11.90
N GLY A 98 -2.17 -25.03 -12.18
CA GLY A 98 -2.15 -24.48 -13.54
C GLY A 98 -0.78 -24.52 -14.24
N GLY A 99 0.19 -25.26 -13.70
CA GLY A 99 1.55 -25.36 -14.23
C GLY A 99 2.51 -24.27 -13.72
N ALA A 100 3.74 -24.28 -14.21
CA ALA A 100 4.87 -23.51 -13.65
C ALA A 100 4.72 -21.98 -13.68
N SER A 101 3.81 -21.45 -14.50
CA SER A 101 3.51 -20.02 -14.57
C SER A 101 2.25 -19.62 -13.78
N SER A 102 1.58 -20.56 -13.11
CA SER A 102 0.30 -20.33 -12.44
C SER A 102 0.47 -19.93 -10.97
N TRP A 103 1.18 -18.82 -10.73
CA TRP A 103 1.39 -18.25 -9.41
C TRP A 103 1.44 -16.72 -9.46
N GLN A 104 1.09 -16.05 -8.36
CA GLN A 104 1.08 -14.59 -8.25
C GLN A 104 2.29 -14.09 -7.44
N PRO A 105 3.34 -13.54 -8.08
CA PRO A 105 4.60 -13.20 -7.41
C PRO A 105 4.52 -12.14 -6.33
N LEU A 106 3.46 -11.35 -6.30
CA LEU A 106 3.27 -10.33 -5.27
C LEU A 106 2.86 -10.91 -3.92
N ILE A 107 2.28 -12.11 -3.89
CA ILE A 107 1.73 -12.74 -2.66
C ILE A 107 2.11 -14.21 -2.50
N ASP A 108 2.91 -14.78 -3.42
CA ASP A 108 3.49 -16.12 -3.31
C ASP A 108 5.01 -16.06 -3.16
N TRP A 109 5.56 -17.09 -2.55
CA TRP A 109 7.00 -17.36 -2.60
C TRP A 109 7.45 -17.95 -3.94
N GLY A 110 6.57 -18.61 -4.68
CA GLY A 110 6.91 -19.24 -5.97
C GLY A 110 7.78 -20.49 -5.80
N TYR A 111 7.56 -21.24 -4.72
CA TYR A 111 8.33 -22.45 -4.45
C TYR A 111 7.94 -23.60 -5.37
N PHE A 112 8.91 -24.40 -5.76
CA PHE A 112 8.69 -25.62 -6.55
C PHE A 112 9.28 -26.82 -5.84
N THR A 113 8.55 -27.93 -5.88
CA THR A 113 9.06 -29.21 -5.40
C THR A 113 10.19 -29.72 -6.30
N GLN A 114 10.98 -30.65 -5.78
CA GLN A 114 11.74 -31.58 -6.59
C GLN A 114 10.79 -32.45 -7.42
N PRO A 115 11.27 -33.07 -8.52
CA PRO A 115 10.45 -33.99 -9.30
C PRO A 115 9.73 -35.02 -8.41
N GLN A 116 8.41 -35.06 -8.50
CA GLN A 116 7.58 -36.03 -7.80
C GLN A 116 7.45 -37.32 -8.64
N ASN A 117 6.57 -38.25 -8.28
CA ASN A 117 6.48 -39.57 -8.91
C ASN A 117 6.20 -39.53 -10.43
N ASN A 118 5.60 -38.45 -10.92
CA ASN A 118 5.38 -38.18 -12.34
C ASN A 118 6.58 -37.54 -13.06
N GLY A 119 7.71 -37.36 -12.37
CA GLY A 119 8.89 -36.63 -12.88
C GLY A 119 8.72 -35.12 -13.00
N LYS A 120 7.56 -34.56 -12.61
CA LYS A 120 7.24 -33.13 -12.73
C LYS A 120 7.57 -32.41 -11.42
N LYS A 121 8.05 -31.17 -11.55
CA LYS A 121 8.09 -30.21 -10.44
C LYS A 121 6.71 -29.56 -10.31
N ILE A 122 6.23 -29.44 -9.09
CA ILE A 122 4.91 -28.89 -8.77
C ILE A 122 5.09 -27.58 -8.03
N HIS A 123 4.33 -26.54 -8.39
CA HIS A 123 4.31 -25.30 -7.63
C HIS A 123 3.66 -25.56 -6.27
N TYR A 124 4.34 -25.16 -5.21
CA TYR A 124 3.85 -25.24 -3.84
C TYR A 124 3.53 -23.83 -3.38
N ALA A 125 2.24 -23.47 -3.34
CA ALA A 125 1.85 -22.13 -2.94
C ALA A 125 2.12 -21.90 -1.45
N GLN A 126 2.88 -20.85 -1.13
CA GLN A 126 3.05 -20.36 0.24
C GLN A 126 2.89 -18.84 0.23
N GLY A 127 2.09 -18.31 1.16
CA GLY A 127 1.83 -16.87 1.21
C GLY A 127 3.07 -16.05 1.54
N LYS A 128 3.30 -14.98 0.77
CA LYS A 128 4.33 -13.95 0.97
C LYS A 128 3.66 -12.59 1.06
N THR A 129 3.02 -12.34 2.20
CA THR A 129 2.17 -11.18 2.49
C THR A 129 1.88 -11.18 3.98
N PHE A 130 1.51 -10.03 4.55
CA PHE A 130 0.82 -10.05 5.84
C PHE A 130 -0.41 -10.96 5.72
N GLY A 131 -0.62 -11.81 6.72
CA GLY A 131 -1.60 -12.89 6.69
C GLY A 131 -1.02 -14.23 6.24
N GLY A 132 0.11 -14.21 5.53
CA GLY A 132 0.81 -15.39 5.03
C GLY A 132 -0.14 -16.30 4.25
N SER A 133 -0.10 -17.60 4.52
CA SER A 133 -1.00 -18.55 3.84
C SER A 133 -2.47 -18.39 4.23
N SER A 134 -2.83 -17.72 5.35
CA SER A 134 -4.24 -17.43 5.66
C SER A 134 -4.87 -16.40 4.72
N ALA A 135 -4.05 -15.52 4.13
CA ALA A 135 -4.45 -14.58 3.09
C ALA A 135 -4.68 -15.23 1.71
N ARG A 136 -4.39 -16.53 1.57
CA ARG A 136 -4.43 -17.24 0.28
C ARG A 136 -5.13 -18.59 0.29
N ASN A 137 -5.34 -19.19 1.46
CA ASN A 137 -5.91 -20.53 1.59
C ASN A 137 -7.37 -20.59 1.09
N LEU A 138 -7.94 -21.79 1.14
CA LEU A 138 -9.34 -22.03 0.75
C LEU A 138 -10.36 -21.63 1.84
N MET A 139 -9.91 -21.01 2.93
CA MET A 139 -10.67 -20.58 4.12
C MET A 139 -11.40 -21.68 4.90
N MET A 140 -11.46 -22.92 4.39
CA MET A 140 -12.03 -24.06 5.10
C MET A 140 -11.39 -24.24 6.48
N PHE A 141 -12.24 -24.47 7.47
CA PHE A 141 -11.84 -24.56 8.86
C PHE A 141 -12.35 -25.86 9.49
N ASN A 142 -11.45 -26.56 10.18
CA ASN A 142 -11.76 -27.65 11.11
C ASN A 142 -10.76 -27.65 12.26
N ARG A 143 -11.02 -28.53 13.23
CA ARG A 143 -10.04 -28.90 14.24
C ARG A 143 -9.64 -30.37 14.12
N PRO A 144 -8.44 -30.73 14.59
CA PRO A 144 -8.02 -32.13 14.70
C PRO A 144 -8.95 -32.94 15.61
N THR A 145 -8.85 -34.27 15.51
CA THR A 145 -9.58 -35.18 16.39
C THR A 145 -8.99 -35.19 17.81
N LYS A 146 -9.77 -35.64 18.79
CA LYS A 146 -9.29 -35.81 20.17
C LYS A 146 -8.10 -36.78 20.24
N GLY A 147 -8.17 -37.89 19.51
CA GLY A 147 -7.09 -38.86 19.40
C GLY A 147 -5.83 -38.25 18.78
N ALA A 148 -5.96 -37.36 17.79
CA ALA A 148 -4.81 -36.68 17.19
C ALA A 148 -4.05 -35.80 18.20
N TYR A 149 -4.75 -35.02 19.02
CA TYR A 149 -4.14 -34.21 20.09
C TYR A 149 -3.50 -35.08 21.18
N LYS A 150 -4.16 -36.18 21.56
CA LYS A 150 -3.55 -37.15 22.49
C LYS A 150 -2.25 -37.72 21.92
N HIS A 151 -2.24 -38.08 20.64
CA HIS A 151 -1.05 -38.59 19.97
C HIS A 151 0.08 -37.54 19.91
N TRP A 152 -0.25 -36.26 19.69
CA TRP A 152 0.71 -35.15 19.82
C TRP A 152 1.30 -35.06 21.23
N ALA A 153 0.45 -35.07 22.26
CA ALA A 153 0.90 -35.02 23.65
C ALA A 153 1.88 -36.16 23.99
N GLU A 154 1.58 -37.38 23.56
CA GLU A 154 2.45 -38.56 23.77
C GLU A 154 3.81 -38.43 23.04
N LYS A 155 3.78 -37.96 21.79
CA LYS A 155 4.98 -37.78 20.96
C LYS A 155 5.91 -36.71 21.53
N VAL A 156 5.33 -35.62 22.02
CA VAL A 156 6.08 -34.48 22.59
C VAL A 156 6.44 -34.70 24.06
N GLY A 157 5.69 -35.55 24.76
CA GLY A 157 5.83 -35.78 26.20
C GLY A 157 5.26 -34.63 27.03
N ASP A 158 4.15 -34.02 26.60
CA ASP A 158 3.53 -32.87 27.26
C ASP A 158 2.00 -32.93 27.14
N ASP A 159 1.32 -33.25 28.25
CA ASP A 159 -0.14 -33.37 28.33
C ASP A 159 -0.87 -32.04 28.09
N ALA A 160 -0.18 -30.91 28.06
CA ALA A 160 -0.77 -29.63 27.65
C ALA A 160 -1.30 -29.66 26.20
N TYR A 161 -0.84 -30.61 25.39
CA TYR A 161 -1.32 -30.81 24.01
C TYR A 161 -2.53 -31.74 23.89
N THR A 162 -3.08 -32.27 24.99
CA THR A 162 -4.35 -33.01 24.97
C THR A 162 -5.51 -32.10 24.55
N TRP A 163 -6.60 -32.69 24.04
CA TRP A 163 -7.76 -31.94 23.55
C TRP A 163 -8.32 -30.99 24.61
N GLU A 164 -8.50 -31.49 25.82
CA GLU A 164 -9.08 -30.76 26.94
C GLU A 164 -8.25 -29.51 27.29
N ASN A 165 -6.92 -29.65 27.29
CA ASN A 165 -6.00 -28.56 27.61
C ASN A 165 -5.80 -27.58 26.45
N MET A 166 -5.92 -28.05 25.21
CA MET A 166 -5.84 -27.21 24.02
C MET A 166 -7.13 -26.43 23.72
N LEU A 167 -8.25 -26.81 24.33
CA LEU A 167 -9.57 -26.24 24.01
C LEU A 167 -9.62 -24.73 24.23
N GLU A 168 -9.05 -24.22 25.32
CA GLU A 168 -8.98 -22.78 25.57
C GLU A 168 -8.28 -22.04 24.42
N PHE A 169 -7.08 -22.48 24.04
CA PHE A 169 -6.31 -21.90 22.94
C PHE A 169 -7.01 -22.05 21.59
N ASN A 170 -7.65 -23.19 21.36
CA ASN A 170 -8.36 -23.49 20.12
C ASN A 170 -9.65 -22.66 19.94
N THR A 171 -10.24 -22.16 21.03
CA THR A 171 -11.54 -21.48 21.01
C THR A 171 -11.42 -19.96 21.10
N ARG A 172 -10.43 -19.42 21.82
CA ARG A 172 -10.31 -17.98 22.10
C ARG A 172 -9.97 -17.10 20.90
N THR A 173 -9.44 -17.69 19.83
CA THR A 173 -8.98 -16.98 18.62
C THR A 173 -10.13 -16.62 17.69
N MET A 174 -11.25 -17.36 17.74
CA MET A 174 -12.29 -17.29 16.72
C MET A 174 -13.63 -16.82 17.27
N LYS A 175 -14.40 -16.13 16.42
CA LYS A 175 -15.78 -15.71 16.66
C LYS A 175 -16.68 -16.35 15.60
N PHE A 176 -17.65 -17.12 16.05
CA PHE A 176 -18.55 -17.84 15.16
C PHE A 176 -19.84 -17.06 14.86
N SER A 177 -20.31 -17.15 13.61
CA SER A 177 -21.63 -16.69 13.17
C SER A 177 -22.25 -17.76 12.25
N ASP A 178 -23.54 -18.06 12.41
CA ASP A 178 -24.24 -19.05 11.58
C ASP A 178 -24.60 -18.55 10.17
N ASN A 179 -24.45 -17.24 9.93
CA ASN A 179 -24.82 -16.55 8.69
C ASN A 179 -26.26 -16.80 8.20
N ILE A 180 -27.20 -17.14 9.09
CA ILE A 180 -28.52 -17.63 8.69
C ILE A 180 -29.29 -16.62 7.83
N HIS A 181 -29.10 -15.32 8.08
CA HIS A 181 -29.74 -14.27 7.30
C HIS A 181 -29.23 -14.19 5.86
N HIS A 182 -28.03 -14.69 5.59
CA HIS A 182 -27.37 -14.62 4.30
C HIS A 182 -27.51 -15.92 3.50
N ARG A 183 -28.02 -16.98 4.12
CA ARG A 183 -28.17 -18.30 3.51
C ARG A 183 -29.60 -18.57 3.05
N PRO A 184 -29.79 -19.44 2.05
CA PRO A 184 -31.11 -19.93 1.69
C PRO A 184 -31.81 -20.61 2.89
N ALA A 185 -33.12 -20.40 3.04
CA ALA A 185 -33.88 -20.94 4.18
C ALA A 185 -33.88 -22.48 4.25
N ASN A 186 -33.69 -23.15 3.12
CA ASN A 186 -33.53 -24.60 3.02
C ASN A 186 -32.09 -25.08 3.21
N ALA A 187 -31.15 -24.19 3.58
CA ALA A 187 -29.73 -24.48 3.75
C ALA A 187 -29.23 -24.42 5.19
N THR A 188 -29.99 -25.07 6.08
CA THR A 188 -29.63 -25.25 7.48
C THR A 188 -28.42 -26.17 7.63
N ALA A 189 -27.39 -25.68 8.31
CA ALA A 189 -26.20 -26.45 8.65
C ALA A 189 -26.22 -26.77 10.16
N LEU A 190 -25.84 -27.99 10.53
CA LEU A 190 -25.59 -28.35 11.92
C LEU A 190 -24.27 -27.72 12.40
N TYR A 191 -24.28 -27.19 13.62
CA TYR A 191 -23.09 -26.59 14.24
C TYR A 191 -23.10 -26.77 15.76
N ASP A 192 -21.92 -26.67 16.38
CA ASP A 192 -21.72 -26.72 17.82
C ASP A 192 -21.13 -25.41 18.33
N THR A 193 -21.89 -24.64 19.11
CA THR A 193 -21.43 -23.37 19.68
C THR A 193 -20.46 -23.56 20.86
N ALA A 194 -20.46 -24.73 21.50
CA ALA A 194 -19.49 -25.05 22.56
C ALA A 194 -18.06 -25.19 22.01
N ALA A 195 -17.92 -25.33 20.69
CA ALA A 195 -16.64 -25.31 20.00
C ALA A 195 -16.05 -23.89 19.86
N PHE A 196 -16.66 -22.84 20.41
CA PHE A 196 -16.13 -21.47 20.35
C PHE A 196 -16.21 -20.80 21.72
N SER A 197 -15.33 -19.81 21.98
CA SER A 197 -15.42 -19.04 23.22
C SER A 197 -16.66 -18.13 23.17
N LYS A 198 -17.22 -17.81 24.35
CA LYS A 198 -18.37 -16.91 24.44
C LYS A 198 -18.01 -15.47 24.11
N GLU A 199 -16.83 -15.04 24.55
CA GLU A 199 -16.29 -13.71 24.28
C GLU A 199 -15.93 -13.54 22.79
N GLY A 200 -15.53 -14.64 22.14
CA GLY A 200 -15.02 -14.67 20.76
C GLY A 200 -13.61 -14.08 20.63
N GLY A 201 -12.93 -14.42 19.53
CA GLY A 201 -11.69 -13.77 19.10
C GLY A 201 -11.88 -12.96 17.81
N PRO A 202 -10.85 -12.26 17.33
CA PRO A 202 -11.00 -11.34 16.20
C PRO A 202 -11.17 -12.04 14.85
N LEU A 203 -10.85 -13.33 14.73
CA LEU A 203 -11.03 -14.09 13.50
C LEU A 203 -12.46 -14.60 13.37
N HIS A 204 -13.17 -14.21 12.31
CA HIS A 204 -14.53 -14.68 12.07
C HIS A 204 -14.54 -16.05 11.41
N LEU A 205 -15.43 -16.92 11.90
CA LEU A 205 -15.78 -18.18 11.27
C LEU A 205 -17.28 -18.20 10.98
N THR A 206 -17.63 -18.53 9.74
CA THR A 206 -19.03 -18.54 9.33
C THR A 206 -19.27 -19.49 8.18
N PHE A 207 -20.53 -19.75 7.87
CA PHE A 207 -20.91 -20.46 6.66
C PHE A 207 -20.99 -19.48 5.49
N PRO A 208 -20.66 -19.87 4.24
CA PRO A 208 -20.76 -18.97 3.10
C PRO A 208 -22.21 -18.49 2.88
N GLY A 209 -22.37 -17.27 2.36
CA GLY A 209 -23.65 -16.65 1.99
C GLY A 209 -24.27 -17.21 0.70
N TYR A 210 -23.81 -18.38 0.25
CA TYR A 210 -24.30 -19.09 -0.91
C TYR A 210 -24.01 -20.59 -0.75
N VAL A 211 -24.90 -21.43 -1.27
CA VAL A 211 -24.76 -22.89 -1.27
C VAL A 211 -25.01 -23.42 -2.67
N PHE A 212 -24.13 -24.29 -3.15
CA PHE A 212 -24.29 -24.91 -4.46
C PHE A 212 -25.35 -26.03 -4.41
N PRO A 213 -26.29 -26.10 -5.37
CA PRO A 213 -27.38 -27.08 -5.32
C PRO A 213 -26.92 -28.55 -5.21
N VAL A 214 -25.85 -28.93 -5.92
CA VAL A 214 -25.32 -30.32 -5.91
C VAL A 214 -24.77 -30.74 -4.55
N SER A 215 -24.48 -29.80 -3.65
CA SER A 215 -24.05 -30.11 -2.28
C SER A 215 -25.12 -30.87 -1.49
N TRP A 216 -26.41 -30.68 -1.79
CA TRP A 216 -27.50 -31.49 -1.22
C TRP A 216 -27.49 -32.93 -1.68
N ASP A 217 -27.09 -33.16 -2.93
CA ASP A 217 -27.00 -34.51 -3.47
C ASP A 217 -25.78 -35.23 -2.93
N ALA A 218 -24.68 -34.52 -2.67
CA ALA A 218 -23.51 -35.07 -1.99
C ALA A 218 -23.87 -35.63 -0.60
N ILE A 219 -24.73 -34.96 0.16
CA ILE A 219 -25.23 -35.48 1.44
C ILE A 219 -25.90 -36.84 1.26
N LYS A 220 -26.82 -36.96 0.30
CA LYS A 220 -27.50 -38.24 0.00
C LYS A 220 -26.51 -39.34 -0.37
N ALA A 221 -25.46 -39.00 -1.12
CA ALA A 221 -24.41 -39.95 -1.45
C ALA A 221 -23.60 -40.39 -0.24
N PHE A 222 -23.24 -39.47 0.65
CA PHE A 222 -22.57 -39.79 1.90
C PHE A 222 -23.44 -40.71 2.78
N GLU A 223 -24.71 -40.37 2.97
CA GLU A 223 -25.64 -41.19 3.78
C GLU A 223 -25.87 -42.59 3.17
N ALA A 224 -26.02 -42.68 1.85
CA ALA A 224 -26.19 -43.95 1.15
C ALA A 224 -25.00 -44.91 1.34
N LEU A 225 -23.80 -44.36 1.53
CA LEU A 225 -22.58 -45.14 1.78
C LEU A 225 -22.22 -45.25 3.27
N GLY A 226 -23.13 -44.85 4.17
CA GLY A 226 -23.03 -45.07 5.62
C GLY A 226 -22.26 -44.00 6.39
N PHE A 227 -21.93 -42.87 5.78
CA PHE A 227 -21.37 -41.73 6.50
C PHE A 227 -22.47 -41.09 7.38
N LYS A 228 -22.15 -40.82 8.64
CA LYS A 228 -23.06 -40.18 9.58
C LYS A 228 -22.85 -38.68 9.59
N GLU A 229 -23.91 -37.88 9.75
CA GLU A 229 -23.77 -36.45 10.01
C GLU A 229 -23.07 -36.25 11.36
N ILE A 230 -22.07 -35.37 11.39
CA ILE A 230 -21.37 -35.00 12.62
C ILE A 230 -21.84 -33.63 13.15
N PRO A 231 -21.69 -33.35 14.45
CA PRO A 231 -22.12 -32.07 15.01
C PRO A 231 -21.42 -30.84 14.41
N SER A 232 -20.11 -30.96 14.15
CA SER A 232 -19.28 -29.95 13.48
C SER A 232 -17.86 -30.50 13.26
N PHE A 233 -17.19 -30.08 12.18
CA PHE A 233 -15.75 -30.31 12.00
C PHE A 233 -14.85 -29.61 13.03
N THR A 234 -15.43 -28.81 13.94
CA THR A 234 -14.69 -28.12 15.01
C THR A 234 -14.84 -28.76 16.40
N ALA A 235 -15.66 -29.81 16.51
CA ALA A 235 -16.01 -30.48 17.77
C ALA A 235 -15.02 -31.60 18.20
N GLY A 236 -13.90 -31.75 17.49
CA GLY A 236 -12.90 -32.78 17.78
C GLY A 236 -13.25 -34.17 17.23
N VAL A 237 -14.21 -34.22 16.29
CA VAL A 237 -14.65 -35.42 15.57
C VAL A 237 -14.66 -35.09 14.08
N LEU A 238 -14.08 -35.96 13.24
CA LEU A 238 -14.06 -35.78 11.79
C LEU A 238 -14.79 -36.89 11.03
N GLN A 239 -14.80 -38.12 11.55
CA GLN A 239 -15.40 -39.28 10.86
C GLN A 239 -16.90 -39.10 10.62
N GLY A 240 -17.31 -39.07 9.35
CA GLY A 240 -18.67 -38.75 8.94
C GLY A 240 -18.71 -37.56 7.97
N TRP A 241 -19.88 -36.98 7.76
CA TRP A 241 -20.09 -35.83 6.88
C TRP A 241 -20.59 -34.60 7.63
N GLY A 242 -20.30 -33.41 7.11
CA GLY A 242 -20.74 -32.14 7.70
C GLY A 242 -20.58 -30.96 6.75
N TRP A 243 -21.05 -29.79 7.20
CA TRP A 243 -20.91 -28.52 6.49
C TRP A 243 -19.60 -27.82 6.85
N TRP A 244 -18.93 -27.26 5.86
CA TRP A 244 -17.71 -26.51 6.04
C TRP A 244 -17.98 -25.13 6.64
N GLN A 245 -17.26 -24.81 7.71
CA GLN A 245 -17.11 -23.44 8.20
C GLN A 245 -15.90 -22.81 7.52
N PHE A 246 -15.96 -21.50 7.29
CA PHE A 246 -14.93 -20.76 6.58
C PHE A 246 -14.51 -19.53 7.38
N SER A 247 -13.23 -19.16 7.25
CA SER A 247 -12.71 -17.88 7.74
C SER A 247 -13.13 -16.73 6.81
N ILE A 248 -14.39 -16.32 6.95
CA ILE A 248 -15.05 -15.25 6.21
C ILE A 248 -15.68 -14.30 7.21
N ASN A 249 -15.53 -13.00 6.99
CA ASN A 249 -16.21 -11.99 7.79
C ASN A 249 -17.69 -11.93 7.33
N PRO A 250 -18.67 -12.25 8.21
CA PRO A 250 -20.08 -12.38 7.83
C PRO A 250 -20.71 -11.06 7.41
N ASP A 251 -20.22 -9.93 7.93
CA ASP A 251 -20.77 -8.60 7.64
C ASP A 251 -20.37 -8.10 6.26
N THR A 252 -19.29 -8.65 5.71
CA THR A 252 -18.65 -8.14 4.49
C THR A 252 -18.60 -9.18 3.37
N GLY A 253 -18.75 -10.46 3.69
CA GLY A 253 -18.68 -11.58 2.76
C GLY A 253 -17.27 -11.86 2.22
N LEU A 254 -16.24 -11.21 2.76
CA LEU A 254 -14.85 -11.32 2.33
C LEU A 254 -14.05 -12.26 3.23
N ARG A 255 -12.92 -12.75 2.71
CA ARG A 255 -11.93 -13.50 3.48
C ARG A 255 -11.60 -12.79 4.79
N ASP A 256 -11.54 -13.57 5.86
CA ASP A 256 -10.94 -13.14 7.12
C ASP A 256 -9.65 -13.94 7.39
N SER A 257 -8.52 -13.25 7.33
CA SER A 257 -7.16 -13.79 7.50
C SER A 257 -6.56 -13.34 8.83
N SER A 258 -5.36 -13.83 9.17
CA SER A 258 -4.67 -13.34 10.39
C SER A 258 -4.29 -11.87 10.30
N GLU A 259 -4.19 -11.31 9.10
CA GLU A 259 -3.93 -9.90 8.89
C GLU A 259 -5.20 -9.08 9.16
N SER A 260 -6.31 -9.40 8.49
CA SER A 260 -7.56 -8.63 8.56
C SER A 260 -8.24 -8.71 9.93
N SER A 261 -7.87 -9.72 10.73
CA SER A 261 -8.31 -9.89 12.11
C SER A 261 -7.26 -9.35 13.11
N PHE A 262 -6.20 -10.12 13.36
CA PHE A 262 -5.22 -9.81 14.42
C PHE A 262 -4.38 -8.58 14.12
N LEU A 263 -3.82 -8.50 12.91
CA LEU A 263 -2.93 -7.38 12.58
C LEU A 263 -3.71 -6.09 12.54
N GLN A 264 -4.83 -6.02 11.82
CA GLN A 264 -5.66 -4.82 11.75
C GLN A 264 -6.12 -4.33 13.14
N GLN A 265 -6.51 -5.23 14.04
CA GLN A 265 -6.89 -4.86 15.42
C GLN A 265 -5.69 -4.37 16.28
N SER A 266 -4.45 -4.64 15.86
CA SER A 266 -3.23 -4.28 16.59
C SER A 266 -2.40 -3.19 15.93
N LEU A 267 -2.66 -2.84 14.67
CA LEU A 267 -2.08 -1.68 14.01
C LEU A 267 -2.43 -0.41 14.80
N GLY A 268 -1.44 0.44 15.01
CA GLY A 268 -1.57 1.67 15.80
C GLY A 268 -1.41 1.49 17.32
N ARG A 269 -1.29 0.26 17.84
CA ARG A 269 -0.90 0.07 19.25
C ARG A 269 0.54 0.58 19.49
N PRO A 270 0.82 1.34 20.56
CA PRO A 270 2.16 1.93 20.80
C PRO A 270 3.32 0.93 20.85
N GLY A 271 3.05 -0.33 21.21
CA GLY A 271 4.05 -1.39 21.30
C GLY A 271 4.36 -2.12 20.00
N LEU A 272 3.57 -1.95 18.94
CA LEU A 272 3.75 -2.69 17.68
C LEU A 272 4.44 -1.83 16.62
N THR A 273 5.54 -2.32 16.08
CA THR A 273 6.17 -1.79 14.86
C THR A 273 6.24 -2.87 13.79
N THR A 274 5.73 -2.58 12.61
CA THR A 274 5.66 -3.52 11.49
C THR A 274 6.64 -3.13 10.39
N TYR A 275 7.38 -4.09 9.87
CA TYR A 275 8.33 -3.94 8.79
C TYR A 275 7.78 -4.69 7.58
N ILE A 276 7.01 -3.97 6.77
CA ILE A 276 6.45 -4.46 5.50
C ILE A 276 7.56 -4.65 4.46
N ASN A 277 7.39 -5.58 3.54
CA ASN A 277 8.30 -5.77 2.41
C ASN A 277 9.78 -5.98 2.83
N THR A 278 9.96 -6.53 4.02
CA THR A 278 11.24 -6.66 4.72
C THR A 278 11.50 -8.13 5.02
N MET A 279 12.55 -8.68 4.42
CA MET A 279 12.90 -10.09 4.56
C MET A 279 13.99 -10.27 5.62
N ALA A 280 13.74 -11.12 6.61
CA ALA A 280 14.81 -11.58 7.51
C ALA A 280 15.78 -12.48 6.76
N ARG A 281 17.07 -12.18 6.87
CA ARG A 281 18.17 -12.84 6.15
C ARG A 281 18.91 -13.84 7.02
N LYS A 282 19.13 -13.47 8.28
CA LYS A 282 19.91 -14.26 9.24
C LYS A 282 19.56 -13.87 10.66
N ILE A 283 19.59 -14.84 11.57
CA ILE A 283 19.49 -14.62 13.02
C ILE A 283 20.88 -14.24 13.56
N LEU A 284 20.91 -13.22 14.41
CA LEU A 284 22.12 -12.73 15.06
C LEU A 284 22.28 -13.39 16.44
N PHE A 285 23.52 -13.73 16.78
CA PHE A 285 23.84 -14.42 18.02
C PHE A 285 24.96 -13.75 18.82
N SER A 286 24.85 -13.84 20.14
CA SER A 286 25.95 -13.67 21.09
C SER A 286 26.18 -15.01 21.79
N GLY A 287 27.23 -15.73 21.39
CA GLY A 287 27.39 -17.15 21.75
C GLY A 287 26.19 -17.99 21.29
N LYS A 288 25.56 -18.73 22.20
CA LYS A 288 24.33 -19.51 21.94
C LYS A 288 23.03 -18.80 22.33
N LYS A 289 23.02 -17.46 22.30
CA LYS A 289 21.84 -16.63 22.58
C LYS A 289 21.46 -15.84 21.33
N ALA A 290 20.22 -15.97 20.85
CA ALA A 290 19.71 -15.11 19.78
C ALA A 290 19.48 -13.69 20.32
N VAL A 291 19.93 -12.68 19.56
CA VAL A 291 19.90 -11.26 19.96
C VAL A 291 19.22 -10.37 18.93
N GLY A 292 18.76 -10.92 17.81
CA GLY A 292 18.13 -10.15 16.75
C GLY A 292 18.16 -10.85 15.40
N VAL A 293 17.84 -10.10 14.35
CA VAL A 293 17.91 -10.53 12.96
C VAL A 293 18.50 -9.43 12.08
N THR A 294 19.24 -9.82 11.06
CA THR A 294 19.54 -8.94 9.92
C THR A 294 18.41 -9.05 8.92
N VAL A 295 17.94 -7.90 8.43
CA VAL A 295 16.82 -7.80 7.49
C VAL A 295 17.18 -6.95 6.28
N ASP A 296 16.55 -7.25 5.15
CA ASP A 296 16.69 -6.51 3.88
C ASP A 296 15.33 -6.00 3.41
N ASN A 297 15.29 -4.79 2.86
CA ASN A 297 14.09 -4.17 2.29
C ASN A 297 14.38 -3.70 0.85
N TYR A 298 13.83 -4.40 -0.16
CA TYR A 298 13.95 -4.12 -1.60
C TYR A 298 15.18 -3.31 -2.07
N GLY A 299 16.37 -3.92 -1.96
CA GLY A 299 17.62 -3.34 -2.50
C GLY A 299 18.23 -2.19 -1.67
N GLN A 300 17.67 -1.90 -0.50
CA GLN A 300 18.33 -1.08 0.51
C GLN A 300 19.42 -1.87 1.23
N GLN A 301 20.32 -1.15 1.91
CA GLN A 301 21.35 -1.78 2.74
C GLN A 301 20.70 -2.57 3.89
N SER A 302 21.19 -3.79 4.12
CA SER A 302 20.80 -4.63 5.25
C SER A 302 20.97 -3.89 6.58
N PHE A 303 20.03 -4.07 7.49
CA PHE A 303 20.05 -3.47 8.83
C PHE A 303 19.59 -4.50 9.88
N ASN A 304 19.85 -4.19 11.14
CA ASN A 304 19.66 -5.13 12.26
C ASN A 304 18.50 -4.70 13.15
N LEU A 305 17.60 -5.64 13.41
CA LEU A 305 16.56 -5.52 14.42
C LEU A 305 16.93 -6.42 15.60
N THR A 306 17.24 -5.81 16.74
CA THR A 306 17.69 -6.54 17.93
C THR A 306 16.55 -6.80 18.91
N ALA A 307 16.62 -7.92 19.60
CA ALA A 307 15.62 -8.37 20.57
C ALA A 307 16.22 -8.45 21.97
N ARG A 308 15.61 -7.76 22.94
CA ARG A 308 16.02 -7.82 24.36
C ARG A 308 15.59 -9.14 25.01
N LYS A 309 14.39 -9.63 24.68
CA LYS A 309 13.80 -10.83 25.26
C LYS A 309 13.94 -12.02 24.31
N GLU A 310 13.30 -12.02 23.14
CA GLU A 310 13.24 -13.22 22.31
C GLU A 310 13.09 -12.91 20.81
N VAL A 311 13.75 -13.70 19.96
CA VAL A 311 13.45 -13.76 18.52
C VAL A 311 12.45 -14.89 18.31
N ILE A 312 11.33 -14.58 17.67
CA ILE A 312 10.24 -15.52 17.42
C ILE A 312 10.11 -15.74 15.90
N VAL A 313 10.34 -16.95 15.44
CA VAL A 313 10.28 -17.32 14.03
C VAL A 313 8.88 -17.88 13.70
N ALA A 314 8.24 -17.27 12.72
CA ALA A 314 6.92 -17.59 12.21
C ALA A 314 6.89 -17.51 10.66
N ALA A 315 8.00 -17.90 10.01
CA ALA A 315 8.19 -17.77 8.56
C ALA A 315 7.52 -18.91 7.75
N GLY A 316 6.97 -19.92 8.42
CA GLY A 316 6.21 -21.02 7.82
C GLY A 316 7.04 -22.27 7.51
N LEU A 317 6.34 -23.30 7.02
CA LEU A 317 6.86 -24.66 6.79
C LEU A 317 8.23 -24.70 6.10
N TRP A 318 8.41 -23.97 5.00
CA TRP A 318 9.65 -24.05 4.24
C TRP A 318 10.69 -23.01 4.66
N SER A 319 10.24 -21.83 5.07
CA SER A 319 11.13 -20.67 5.27
C SER A 319 11.70 -20.61 6.69
N SER A 320 11.01 -21.13 7.71
CA SER A 320 11.51 -21.20 9.09
C SER A 320 12.76 -22.09 9.23
N PRO A 321 12.73 -23.38 8.83
CA PRO A 321 13.94 -24.20 8.79
C PRO A 321 15.04 -23.65 7.87
N GLN A 322 14.69 -23.01 6.74
CA GLN A 322 15.69 -22.37 5.87
C GLN A 322 16.42 -21.25 6.62
N LEU A 323 15.68 -20.39 7.34
CA LEU A 323 16.26 -19.31 8.15
C LEU A 323 17.16 -19.86 9.26
N LEU A 324 16.77 -20.95 9.92
CA LEU A 324 17.62 -21.62 10.91
C LEU A 324 18.93 -22.11 10.28
N MET A 325 18.86 -22.80 9.14
CA MET A 325 20.05 -23.34 8.46
C MET A 325 21.02 -22.23 8.04
N VAL A 326 20.57 -21.18 7.35
CA VAL A 326 21.46 -20.06 6.95
C VAL A 326 22.01 -19.28 8.14
N SER A 327 21.42 -19.46 9.32
CA SER A 327 21.86 -18.91 10.60
C SER A 327 22.81 -19.83 11.38
N GLY A 328 23.15 -21.01 10.86
CA GLY A 328 24.08 -21.96 11.48
C GLY A 328 23.42 -22.99 12.40
N ILE A 329 22.11 -23.18 12.32
CA ILE A 329 21.35 -24.17 13.11
C ILE A 329 20.72 -25.18 12.15
N GLY A 330 21.19 -26.44 12.17
CA GLY A 330 20.68 -27.49 11.28
C GLY A 330 21.63 -28.67 11.11
N PRO A 331 21.42 -29.52 10.08
CA PRO A 331 22.29 -30.66 9.83
C PRO A 331 23.73 -30.22 9.54
N GLU A 332 24.68 -30.67 10.36
CA GLU A 332 26.09 -30.26 10.27
C GLU A 332 26.72 -30.47 8.89
N GLU A 333 26.39 -31.57 8.21
CA GLU A 333 26.90 -31.85 6.85
C GLU A 333 26.44 -30.78 5.84
N THR A 334 25.15 -30.42 5.87
CA THR A 334 24.57 -29.39 5.00
C THR A 334 25.21 -28.03 5.26
N LEU A 335 25.37 -27.66 6.54
CA LEU A 335 25.97 -26.37 6.89
C LEU A 335 27.43 -26.26 6.42
N LYS A 336 28.22 -27.32 6.62
CA LYS A 336 29.61 -27.39 6.13
C LYS A 336 29.69 -27.33 4.61
N ARG A 337 28.74 -27.95 3.89
CA ARG A 337 28.70 -27.94 2.42
C ARG A 337 28.60 -26.53 1.83
N PHE A 338 27.97 -25.60 2.53
CA PHE A 338 27.78 -24.21 2.10
C PHE A 338 28.63 -23.21 2.89
N ASP A 339 29.69 -23.68 3.57
CA ASP A 339 30.61 -22.86 4.37
C ASP A 339 29.89 -22.02 5.46
N ILE A 340 28.81 -22.54 6.03
CA ILE A 340 28.08 -21.92 7.14
C ILE A 340 28.66 -22.44 8.46
N PRO A 341 29.13 -21.56 9.37
CA PRO A 341 29.57 -21.97 10.70
C PRO A 341 28.46 -22.68 11.48
N VAL A 342 28.78 -23.87 12.00
CA VAL A 342 27.83 -24.69 12.77
C VAL A 342 27.74 -24.16 14.20
N LEU A 343 26.64 -23.47 14.51
CA LEU A 343 26.33 -22.98 15.86
C LEU A 343 25.66 -24.08 16.71
N SER A 344 24.74 -24.83 16.10
CA SER A 344 24.08 -25.98 16.71
C SER A 344 23.78 -27.04 15.65
N ASN A 345 24.27 -28.26 15.87
CA ASN A 345 23.95 -29.39 15.02
C ASN A 345 22.58 -29.95 15.44
N LEU A 346 21.55 -29.60 14.68
CA LEU A 346 20.18 -30.12 14.85
C LEU A 346 19.79 -30.83 13.55
N PRO A 347 20.04 -32.14 13.42
CA PRO A 347 19.80 -32.86 12.18
C PRO A 347 18.33 -32.93 11.78
N GLY A 348 17.39 -32.71 12.72
CA GLY A 348 15.96 -32.63 12.43
C GLY A 348 15.52 -31.38 11.65
N VAL A 349 16.33 -30.32 11.56
CA VAL A 349 15.92 -29.08 10.85
C VAL A 349 15.68 -29.39 9.37
N GLY A 350 14.48 -29.09 8.90
CA GLY A 350 14.00 -29.36 7.55
C GLY A 350 13.70 -30.84 7.26
N GLN A 351 13.87 -31.76 8.20
CA GLN A 351 13.72 -33.20 7.95
C GLN A 351 12.39 -33.74 8.49
N GLY A 352 11.88 -34.81 7.87
CA GLY A 352 10.70 -35.53 8.34
C GLY A 352 9.39 -34.76 8.20
N THR A 353 9.32 -33.81 7.27
CA THR A 353 8.12 -33.01 7.03
C THR A 353 6.93 -33.89 6.70
N HIS A 354 5.80 -33.66 7.34
CA HIS A 354 4.59 -34.41 7.05
C HIS A 354 3.68 -33.53 6.21
N ASP A 355 3.40 -33.93 4.97
CA ASP A 355 2.43 -33.26 4.10
C ASP A 355 1.72 -34.28 3.24
N SER A 356 0.57 -33.90 2.71
CA SER A 356 -0.29 -34.75 1.90
C SER A 356 -0.58 -34.12 0.54
N ALA A 357 -0.98 -34.95 -0.42
CA ALA A 357 -1.42 -34.50 -1.73
C ALA A 357 -2.92 -34.69 -1.91
N ALA A 358 -3.49 -33.85 -2.76
CA ALA A 358 -4.74 -34.12 -3.43
C ALA A 358 -4.47 -35.10 -4.59
N VAL A 359 -5.26 -36.17 -4.66
CA VAL A 359 -5.15 -37.19 -5.72
C VAL A 359 -6.19 -37.02 -6.82
N HIS A 360 -6.98 -35.93 -6.74
CA HIS A 360 -8.14 -35.61 -7.58
C HIS A 360 -9.17 -36.75 -7.62
N GLY A 361 -10.36 -36.49 -8.15
CA GLY A 361 -11.40 -37.51 -8.17
C GLY A 361 -12.36 -37.34 -9.34
N PRO A 362 -13.38 -38.19 -9.45
CA PRO A 362 -14.21 -38.24 -10.64
C PRO A 362 -14.96 -36.94 -10.86
N ILE A 363 -15.00 -36.48 -12.12
CA ILE A 363 -15.68 -35.27 -12.59
C ILE A 363 -16.87 -35.66 -13.45
N TRP A 364 -18.01 -35.05 -13.19
CA TRP A 364 -19.25 -35.25 -13.92
C TRP A 364 -19.87 -33.91 -14.33
N GLU A 365 -20.59 -33.92 -15.45
CA GLU A 365 -21.54 -32.86 -15.77
C GLU A 365 -22.70 -32.92 -14.76
N ILE A 366 -23.22 -31.77 -14.35
CA ILE A 366 -24.28 -31.69 -13.33
C ILE A 366 -25.43 -30.78 -13.77
N GLU A 367 -26.62 -31.07 -13.27
CA GLU A 367 -27.76 -30.16 -13.27
C GLU A 367 -27.56 -29.10 -12.18
N GLY A 368 -27.65 -27.82 -12.56
CA GLY A 368 -27.38 -26.67 -11.69
C GLY A 368 -26.19 -25.84 -12.15
N ILE A 369 -25.93 -24.74 -11.45
CA ILE A 369 -24.85 -23.80 -11.78
C ILE A 369 -23.58 -24.13 -10.96
N SER A 370 -22.47 -24.30 -11.66
CA SER A 370 -21.13 -24.48 -11.08
C SER A 370 -20.40 -23.14 -10.98
N THR A 371 -19.20 -23.13 -10.39
CA THR A 371 -18.28 -21.97 -10.42
C THR A 371 -18.03 -21.50 -11.86
N GLY A 372 -17.84 -22.44 -12.80
CA GLY A 372 -17.70 -22.15 -14.22
C GLY A 372 -18.92 -21.47 -14.85
N GLY A 373 -20.13 -21.86 -14.44
CA GLY A 373 -21.36 -21.23 -14.89
C GLY A 373 -21.50 -19.79 -14.39
N TRP A 374 -21.10 -19.53 -13.14
CA TRP A 374 -21.09 -18.19 -12.56
C TRP A 374 -20.07 -17.24 -13.22
N LYS A 375 -19.01 -17.77 -13.83
CA LYS A 375 -18.03 -16.98 -14.60
C LYS A 375 -18.58 -16.40 -15.91
N GLN A 376 -19.76 -16.80 -16.37
CA GLN A 376 -20.39 -16.23 -17.55
C GLN A 376 -20.72 -14.74 -17.32
N PRO A 377 -20.52 -13.83 -18.29
CA PRO A 377 -20.61 -12.38 -18.05
C PRO A 377 -21.94 -11.91 -17.45
N SER A 378 -23.07 -12.44 -17.90
CA SER A 378 -24.40 -12.09 -17.36
C SER A 378 -24.59 -12.55 -15.92
N LYS A 379 -24.17 -13.78 -15.61
CA LYS A 379 -24.24 -14.38 -14.27
C LYS A 379 -23.26 -13.74 -13.29
N MET A 380 -22.06 -13.39 -13.76
CA MET A 380 -21.09 -12.65 -12.97
C MET A 380 -21.62 -11.27 -12.59
N LYS A 381 -22.33 -10.58 -13.49
CA LYS A 381 -22.95 -9.28 -13.17
C LYS A 381 -24.01 -9.42 -12.06
N GLU A 382 -24.86 -10.45 -12.14
CA GLU A 382 -25.85 -10.80 -11.10
C GLU A 382 -25.15 -11.05 -9.76
N ALA A 383 -24.11 -11.88 -9.77
CA ALA A 383 -23.31 -12.20 -8.60
C ALA A 383 -22.65 -10.96 -7.94
N ILE A 384 -22.12 -10.04 -8.75
CA ILE A 384 -21.53 -8.78 -8.27
C ILE A 384 -22.59 -7.89 -7.63
N THR A 385 -23.76 -7.76 -8.27
CA THR A 385 -24.86 -6.95 -7.72
C THR A 385 -25.35 -7.51 -6.38
N GLU A 386 -25.54 -8.83 -6.28
CA GLU A 386 -25.96 -9.49 -5.04
C GLU A 386 -24.93 -9.28 -3.92
N PHE A 387 -23.64 -9.43 -4.23
CA PHE A 387 -22.56 -9.23 -3.28
C PHE A 387 -22.45 -7.77 -2.79
N ASN A 388 -22.45 -6.80 -3.70
CA ASN A 388 -22.29 -5.39 -3.32
C ASN A 388 -23.48 -4.85 -2.51
N GLN A 389 -24.70 -5.31 -2.82
CA GLN A 389 -25.91 -4.83 -2.16
C GLN A 389 -26.23 -5.56 -0.85
N HIS A 390 -25.85 -6.84 -0.72
CA HIS A 390 -26.33 -7.70 0.37
C HIS A 390 -25.25 -8.59 1.01
N GLN A 391 -24.00 -8.55 0.54
CA GLN A 391 -22.89 -9.39 1.04
C GLN A 391 -23.24 -10.90 0.99
N LYS A 392 -23.97 -11.29 -0.06
CA LYS A 392 -24.48 -12.64 -0.35
C LYS A 392 -24.13 -13.08 -1.75
N GLY A 393 -24.55 -14.30 -2.09
CA GLY A 393 -24.43 -14.81 -3.44
C GLY A 393 -23.11 -15.52 -3.69
N PRO A 394 -22.90 -16.03 -4.90
CA PRO A 394 -21.83 -16.96 -5.23
C PRO A 394 -20.43 -16.37 -5.02
N LEU A 395 -20.27 -15.04 -4.99
CA LEU A 395 -18.98 -14.41 -4.69
C LEU A 395 -18.47 -14.69 -3.27
N THR A 396 -19.36 -15.04 -2.35
CA THR A 396 -19.06 -15.40 -0.96
C THR A 396 -18.61 -16.85 -0.76
N ASN A 397 -18.61 -17.68 -1.81
CA ASN A 397 -18.28 -19.11 -1.71
C ASN A 397 -17.25 -19.53 -2.78
N GLY A 398 -16.24 -20.30 -2.36
CA GLY A 398 -15.17 -20.80 -3.22
C GLY A 398 -15.46 -22.06 -4.03
N GLY A 399 -16.70 -22.56 -4.00
CA GLY A 399 -17.11 -23.75 -4.76
C GLY A 399 -17.19 -25.04 -3.94
N VAL A 400 -17.25 -24.96 -2.61
CA VAL A 400 -17.32 -26.12 -1.70
C VAL A 400 -18.26 -25.80 -0.53
N ASP A 401 -19.07 -26.77 -0.10
CA ASP A 401 -20.06 -26.57 0.98
C ASP A 401 -20.03 -27.68 2.03
N VAL A 402 -19.96 -28.93 1.57
CA VAL A 402 -20.02 -30.13 2.40
C VAL A 402 -18.86 -31.07 2.07
N GLY A 403 -18.44 -31.84 3.07
CA GLY A 403 -17.42 -32.86 2.93
C GLY A 403 -17.64 -34.01 3.87
N ALA A 404 -16.84 -35.05 3.72
CA ALA A 404 -16.84 -36.21 4.60
C ALA A 404 -15.43 -36.75 4.82
N PHE A 405 -15.13 -37.20 6.03
CA PHE A 405 -13.91 -37.96 6.31
C PHE A 405 -14.23 -39.43 6.54
N GLU A 406 -13.36 -40.29 6.02
CA GLU A 406 -13.47 -41.74 6.18
C GLU A 406 -12.23 -42.32 6.86
N LYS A 407 -12.49 -43.16 7.86
CA LYS A 407 -11.52 -44.16 8.34
C LYS A 407 -11.66 -45.38 7.45
N ILE A 408 -10.61 -45.77 6.73
CA ILE A 408 -10.69 -46.85 5.76
C ILE A 408 -10.81 -48.19 6.48
N PRO A 409 -11.72 -49.09 6.05
CA PRO A 409 -11.75 -50.46 6.56
C PRO A 409 -10.45 -51.19 6.23
N LEU A 410 -9.60 -51.40 7.25
CA LEU A 410 -8.26 -51.99 7.12
C LEU A 410 -8.23 -53.35 6.42
N ALA A 411 -9.31 -54.13 6.50
CA ALA A 411 -9.44 -55.43 5.83
C ALA A 411 -9.32 -55.35 4.30
N ASN A 412 -9.50 -54.16 3.71
CA ASN A 412 -9.38 -53.92 2.27
C ASN A 412 -7.95 -53.63 1.81
N LEU A 413 -6.99 -53.53 2.74
CA LEU A 413 -5.61 -53.14 2.48
C LEU A 413 -4.63 -54.28 2.77
N SER A 414 -3.44 -54.20 2.18
CA SER A 414 -2.36 -55.15 2.44
C SER A 414 -1.97 -55.17 3.93
N LYS A 415 -1.39 -56.28 4.40
CA LYS A 415 -0.93 -56.39 5.80
C LYS A 415 0.06 -55.27 6.17
N LYS A 416 0.92 -54.88 5.23
CA LYS A 416 1.88 -53.78 5.43
C LYS A 416 1.16 -52.45 5.62
N ALA A 417 0.17 -52.16 4.78
CA ALA A 417 -0.66 -50.96 4.94
C ALA A 417 -1.42 -50.94 6.27
N GLN A 418 -1.93 -52.09 6.72
CA GLN A 418 -2.57 -52.20 8.04
C GLN A 418 -1.61 -51.89 9.19
N GLU A 419 -0.40 -52.44 9.17
CA GLU A 419 0.65 -52.17 10.17
C GLU A 419 1.08 -50.70 10.15
N ASP A 420 1.26 -50.13 8.96
CA ASP A 420 1.65 -48.75 8.75
C ASP A 420 0.59 -47.76 9.26
N LEU A 421 -0.70 -48.02 9.03
CA LEU A 421 -1.80 -47.16 9.46
C LEU A 421 -2.17 -47.34 10.93
N ALA A 422 -1.84 -48.47 11.55
CA ALA A 422 -2.08 -48.74 12.97
C ALA A 422 -1.30 -47.79 13.91
N GLN A 423 -0.33 -47.03 13.40
CA GLN A 423 0.36 -45.99 14.17
C GLN A 423 -0.55 -44.79 14.49
N TYR A 424 -1.62 -44.59 13.72
CA TYR A 424 -2.57 -43.51 13.91
C TYR A 424 -3.74 -43.96 14.80
N PRO A 425 -4.29 -43.06 15.64
CA PRO A 425 -5.49 -43.33 16.44
C PRO A 425 -6.69 -43.80 15.62
N ASP A 426 -7.62 -44.52 16.26
CA ASP A 426 -8.83 -45.05 15.63
C ASP A 426 -9.75 -43.95 15.06
N ASP A 427 -9.73 -42.75 15.67
CA ASP A 427 -10.52 -41.59 15.22
C ASP A 427 -9.84 -40.76 14.13
N TRP A 428 -8.65 -41.17 13.66
CA TRP A 428 -7.88 -40.46 12.64
C TRP A 428 -8.25 -40.95 11.23
N PRO A 429 -8.94 -40.14 10.41
CA PRO A 429 -9.33 -40.57 9.07
C PRO A 429 -8.14 -40.59 8.09
N GLU A 430 -8.15 -41.53 7.15
CA GLU A 430 -7.13 -41.60 6.09
C GLU A 430 -7.45 -40.68 4.92
N VAL A 431 -8.73 -40.42 4.64
CA VAL A 431 -9.16 -39.69 3.45
C VAL A 431 -10.30 -38.71 3.73
N GLU A 432 -10.31 -37.63 2.97
CA GLU A 432 -11.34 -36.61 2.94
C GLU A 432 -11.95 -36.54 1.53
N PHE A 433 -13.28 -36.53 1.47
CA PHE A 433 -14.06 -36.33 0.26
C PHE A 433 -14.73 -34.96 0.29
N ILE A 434 -14.57 -34.18 -0.77
CA ILE A 434 -15.19 -32.85 -0.89
C ILE A 434 -15.92 -32.78 -2.22
N MET A 435 -17.22 -32.48 -2.17
CA MET A 435 -17.97 -32.10 -3.36
C MET A 435 -17.53 -30.69 -3.77
N GLN A 436 -16.79 -30.59 -4.87
CA GLN A 436 -16.19 -29.35 -5.34
C GLN A 436 -16.72 -28.98 -6.73
N MET A 437 -17.12 -27.72 -6.87
CA MET A 437 -17.49 -27.15 -8.15
C MET A 437 -16.22 -26.87 -8.96
N VAL A 438 -16.18 -27.35 -10.20
CA VAL A 438 -15.01 -27.23 -11.06
C VAL A 438 -15.33 -26.52 -12.35
N ASP A 439 -14.31 -25.88 -12.93
CA ASP A 439 -14.46 -25.25 -14.23
C ASP A 439 -14.70 -26.29 -15.33
N PRO A 440 -15.36 -25.90 -16.44
CA PRO A 440 -15.58 -26.79 -17.56
C PRO A 440 -14.25 -27.29 -18.14
N PRO A 441 -14.14 -28.59 -18.46
CA PRO A 441 -13.04 -29.11 -19.24
C PRO A 441 -12.86 -28.31 -20.54
N ALA A 442 -11.63 -28.25 -21.04
CA ALA A 442 -11.30 -27.54 -22.27
C ALA A 442 -12.23 -27.97 -23.43
N GLY A 443 -12.90 -27.00 -24.06
CA GLY A 443 -13.84 -27.22 -25.16
C GLY A 443 -15.31 -27.45 -24.74
N ALA A 444 -15.63 -27.49 -23.44
CA ALA A 444 -16.98 -27.75 -22.95
C ALA A 444 -17.73 -26.49 -22.46
N THR A 445 -17.78 -25.45 -23.31
CA THR A 445 -18.37 -24.15 -22.97
C THR A 445 -19.87 -24.24 -22.67
N GLY A 446 -20.33 -23.53 -21.62
CA GLY A 446 -21.75 -23.40 -21.29
C GLY A 446 -22.34 -24.53 -20.44
N LYS A 447 -21.53 -25.52 -20.04
CA LYS A 447 -21.92 -26.63 -19.18
C LYS A 447 -21.39 -26.48 -17.76
N ASN A 448 -21.95 -27.22 -16.82
CA ASN A 448 -21.61 -27.16 -15.40
C ASN A 448 -21.07 -28.49 -14.91
N TYR A 449 -20.04 -28.43 -14.05
CA TYR A 449 -19.32 -29.62 -13.61
C TYR A 449 -19.05 -29.56 -12.11
N ALA A 450 -19.02 -30.74 -11.50
CA ALA A 450 -18.53 -30.92 -10.14
C ALA A 450 -17.64 -32.16 -10.07
N ALA A 451 -16.80 -32.19 -9.05
CA ALA A 451 -15.85 -33.26 -8.78
C ALA A 451 -16.04 -33.74 -7.33
N MET A 452 -16.02 -35.06 -7.13
CA MET A 452 -15.83 -35.63 -5.79
C MET A 452 -14.33 -35.68 -5.53
N THR A 453 -13.77 -34.58 -5.03
CA THR A 453 -12.33 -34.46 -4.85
C THR A 453 -11.87 -35.16 -3.59
N ILE A 454 -10.61 -35.61 -3.62
CA ILE A 454 -10.02 -36.44 -2.58
C ILE A 454 -8.79 -35.71 -2.03
N ARG A 455 -8.71 -35.60 -0.70
CA ARG A 455 -7.47 -35.24 0.01
C ARG A 455 -6.99 -36.46 0.77
N MET A 456 -5.71 -36.75 0.63
CA MET A 456 -5.05 -37.73 1.49
C MET A 456 -4.84 -37.08 2.86
N VAL A 457 -5.06 -37.81 3.95
CA VAL A 457 -4.96 -37.29 5.31
C VAL A 457 -3.99 -38.13 6.13
N GLY A 458 -4.37 -39.38 6.44
CA GLY A 458 -3.53 -40.37 7.13
C GLY A 458 -2.49 -40.97 6.18
N THR A 459 -1.41 -40.23 5.92
CA THR A 459 -0.32 -40.63 5.01
C THR A 459 0.94 -41.03 5.77
N VAL A 460 1.72 -41.98 5.23
CA VAL A 460 2.96 -42.44 5.87
C VAL A 460 4.23 -41.91 5.21
N SER A 461 4.15 -41.39 3.98
CA SER A 461 5.29 -40.72 3.37
C SER A 461 5.74 -39.50 4.18
N ARG A 462 7.05 -39.25 4.21
CA ARG A 462 7.68 -38.10 4.88
C ARG A 462 8.63 -37.39 3.93
N GLY A 463 8.46 -36.08 3.80
CA GLY A 463 9.28 -35.22 2.97
C GLY A 463 10.44 -34.59 3.73
N ASN A 464 11.25 -33.83 3.00
CA ASN A 464 12.35 -33.05 3.54
C ASN A 464 12.49 -31.72 2.79
N MET A 465 13.17 -30.78 3.42
CA MET A 465 13.64 -29.55 2.81
C MET A 465 15.07 -29.24 3.24
N THR A 466 15.89 -28.74 2.31
CA THR A 466 17.23 -28.23 2.61
C THR A 466 17.55 -26.96 1.83
N ILE A 467 18.63 -26.29 2.21
CA ILE A 467 19.11 -25.09 1.52
C ILE A 467 19.88 -25.44 0.24
N SER A 468 19.76 -24.58 -0.78
CA SER A 468 20.48 -24.69 -2.05
C SER A 468 21.77 -23.86 -2.09
N SER A 469 21.92 -22.91 -1.16
CA SER A 469 23.08 -22.03 -1.01
C SER A 469 23.17 -21.49 0.43
N ALA A 470 24.20 -20.70 0.72
CA ALA A 470 24.34 -19.97 1.99
C ALA A 470 23.39 -18.76 2.14
N SER A 471 22.55 -18.48 1.15
CA SER A 471 21.64 -17.33 1.11
C SER A 471 20.18 -17.80 1.09
N ASN A 472 19.36 -17.24 1.97
CA ASN A 472 17.91 -17.46 1.90
C ASN A 472 17.19 -16.57 0.87
N LEU A 473 17.91 -15.90 -0.05
CA LEU A 473 17.28 -15.38 -1.30
C LEU A 473 17.03 -16.52 -2.28
N ASP A 474 17.88 -17.54 -2.23
CA ASP A 474 17.76 -18.69 -3.11
C ASP A 474 16.66 -19.60 -2.58
N PRO A 475 15.72 -20.04 -3.42
CA PRO A 475 14.66 -20.94 -2.98
C PRO A 475 15.22 -22.22 -2.36
N PRO A 476 14.58 -22.74 -1.29
CA PRO A 476 14.97 -24.01 -0.72
C PRO A 476 14.67 -25.17 -1.68
N VAL A 477 15.39 -26.28 -1.47
CA VAL A 477 15.15 -27.56 -2.13
C VAL A 477 14.07 -28.30 -1.34
N ILE A 478 12.87 -28.41 -1.90
CA ILE A 478 11.71 -29.01 -1.22
C ILE A 478 11.35 -30.34 -1.88
N ASP A 479 11.27 -31.44 -1.12
CA ASP A 479 10.71 -32.71 -1.58
C ASP A 479 9.66 -33.22 -0.58
N PRO A 480 8.36 -32.98 -0.82
CA PRO A 480 7.28 -33.44 0.06
C PRO A 480 7.10 -34.95 0.05
N ASN A 481 7.67 -35.66 -0.93
CA ASN A 481 7.70 -37.11 -1.01
C ASN A 481 6.30 -37.77 -1.13
N TRP A 482 5.35 -37.13 -1.81
CA TRP A 482 3.96 -37.61 -1.87
C TRP A 482 3.81 -38.95 -2.60
N LEU A 483 2.96 -39.84 -2.05
CA LEU A 483 2.62 -41.16 -2.62
C LEU A 483 3.82 -42.07 -2.94
N ARG A 484 4.97 -41.91 -2.26
CA ARG A 484 6.13 -42.78 -2.47
C ARG A 484 5.98 -44.13 -1.77
N ALA A 485 5.36 -44.14 -0.58
CA ALA A 485 5.05 -45.37 0.13
C ALA A 485 3.92 -46.15 -0.56
N ASP A 486 4.02 -47.49 -0.60
CA ASP A 486 3.00 -48.35 -1.19
C ASP A 486 1.66 -48.24 -0.45
N THR A 487 1.71 -48.10 0.88
CA THR A 487 0.53 -47.83 1.73
C THR A 487 -0.25 -46.60 1.24
N ASP A 488 0.42 -45.50 0.90
CA ASP A 488 -0.26 -44.28 0.43
C ASP A 488 -0.90 -44.49 -0.95
N LYS A 489 -0.32 -45.35 -1.81
CA LYS A 489 -0.89 -45.71 -3.12
C LYS A 489 -2.16 -46.56 -2.96
N GLU A 490 -2.14 -47.54 -2.05
CA GLU A 490 -3.31 -48.36 -1.74
C GLU A 490 -4.47 -47.51 -1.21
N VAL A 491 -4.18 -46.56 -0.31
CA VAL A 491 -5.17 -45.60 0.21
C VAL A 491 -5.74 -44.74 -0.92
N ALA A 492 -4.91 -44.21 -1.81
CA ALA A 492 -5.37 -43.40 -2.95
C ALA A 492 -6.30 -44.19 -3.89
N LEU A 493 -5.95 -45.44 -4.20
CA LEU A 493 -6.77 -46.35 -5.01
C LEU A 493 -8.11 -46.67 -4.35
N TYR A 494 -8.12 -46.94 -3.05
CA TYR A 494 -9.37 -47.09 -2.30
C TYR A 494 -10.24 -45.85 -2.44
N ALA A 495 -9.67 -44.67 -2.17
CA ALA A 495 -10.41 -43.41 -2.17
C ALA A 495 -11.00 -43.09 -3.55
N LEU A 496 -10.27 -43.34 -4.64
CA LEU A 496 -10.77 -43.14 -6.01
C LEU A 496 -11.99 -44.02 -6.33
N ARG A 497 -11.92 -45.31 -5.97
CA ARG A 497 -13.05 -46.22 -6.15
C ARG A 497 -14.23 -45.81 -5.29
N ARG A 498 -13.96 -45.38 -4.06
CA ARG A 498 -14.97 -44.88 -3.13
C ARG A 498 -15.65 -43.60 -3.64
N ALA A 499 -14.89 -42.68 -4.23
CA ALA A 499 -15.43 -41.48 -4.85
C ALA A 499 -16.33 -41.79 -6.06
N ARG A 500 -16.04 -42.84 -6.84
CA ARG A 500 -16.95 -43.33 -7.90
C ARG A 500 -18.25 -43.89 -7.34
N GLN A 501 -18.18 -44.69 -6.27
CA GLN A 501 -19.38 -45.17 -5.57
C GLN A 501 -20.23 -44.01 -5.07
N LEU A 502 -19.63 -42.96 -4.51
CA LEU A 502 -20.37 -41.77 -4.09
C LEU A 502 -21.12 -41.12 -5.27
N TRP A 503 -20.48 -41.02 -6.43
CA TRP A 503 -21.14 -40.51 -7.65
C TRP A 503 -22.30 -41.38 -8.14
N GLU A 504 -22.38 -42.67 -7.78
CA GLU A 504 -23.53 -43.50 -8.12
C GLU A 504 -24.82 -42.95 -7.51
N HIS A 505 -24.72 -42.32 -6.35
CA HIS A 505 -25.84 -41.81 -5.55
C HIS A 505 -26.15 -40.32 -5.73
N ILE A 506 -25.51 -39.62 -6.68
CA ILE A 506 -25.79 -38.20 -7.00
C ILE A 506 -26.89 -38.10 -8.07
N PRO A 507 -28.12 -37.64 -7.75
CA PRO A 507 -29.22 -37.56 -8.72
C PRO A 507 -29.02 -36.52 -9.83
N SER A 508 -28.37 -35.39 -9.53
CA SER A 508 -28.13 -34.30 -10.49
C SER A 508 -27.01 -34.57 -11.50
N LYS A 509 -26.37 -35.75 -11.49
CA LYS A 509 -25.31 -36.07 -12.47
C LYS A 509 -25.90 -36.29 -13.87
N ILE A 510 -25.21 -35.81 -14.89
CA ILE A 510 -25.63 -35.89 -16.30
C ILE A 510 -24.64 -36.71 -17.11
N GLY A 511 -25.15 -37.60 -17.96
CA GLY A 511 -24.35 -38.26 -18.98
C GLY A 511 -23.37 -39.30 -18.42
N LYS A 512 -22.08 -39.16 -18.74
CA LYS A 512 -21.01 -40.11 -18.41
C LYS A 512 -19.89 -39.42 -17.63
N GLU A 513 -19.12 -40.22 -16.88
CA GLU A 513 -17.90 -39.76 -16.21
C GLU A 513 -16.96 -39.10 -17.23
N ILE A 514 -16.57 -37.85 -16.95
CA ILE A 514 -15.71 -37.05 -17.83
C ILE A 514 -14.24 -37.31 -17.52
N TYR A 515 -13.91 -37.36 -16.25
CA TYR A 515 -12.58 -37.68 -15.73
C TYR A 515 -12.74 -38.62 -14.54
N PRO A 516 -11.88 -39.63 -14.35
CA PRO A 516 -10.89 -40.13 -15.32
C PRO A 516 -11.51 -40.82 -16.55
N GLY A 517 -12.81 -41.13 -16.49
CA GLY A 517 -13.57 -41.80 -17.55
C GLY A 517 -13.90 -43.24 -17.17
N ALA A 518 -15.14 -43.66 -17.46
CA ALA A 518 -15.69 -44.94 -17.01
C ALA A 518 -14.89 -46.19 -17.46
N ASN A 519 -14.10 -46.08 -18.52
CA ASN A 519 -13.28 -47.19 -19.05
C ASN A 519 -11.95 -47.38 -18.30
N ILE A 520 -11.56 -46.46 -17.43
CA ILE A 520 -10.31 -46.54 -16.67
C ILE A 520 -10.58 -47.21 -15.33
N THR A 521 -10.28 -48.51 -15.22
CA THR A 521 -10.63 -49.32 -14.03
C THR A 521 -9.46 -50.07 -13.39
N SER A 522 -8.34 -50.24 -14.10
CA SER A 522 -7.15 -50.90 -13.55
C SER A 522 -6.39 -50.00 -12.59
N ASP A 523 -5.77 -50.62 -11.58
CA ASP A 523 -4.98 -49.95 -10.54
C ASP A 523 -3.82 -49.16 -11.13
N GLU A 524 -3.13 -49.73 -12.12
CA GLU A 524 -2.03 -49.09 -12.85
C GLU A 524 -2.49 -47.78 -13.51
N HIS A 525 -3.55 -47.81 -14.32
CA HIS A 525 -4.03 -46.60 -14.99
C HIS A 525 -4.60 -45.57 -14.01
N LEU A 526 -5.26 -46.01 -12.93
CA LEU A 526 -5.75 -45.09 -11.91
C LEU A 526 -4.59 -44.39 -11.18
N LEU A 527 -3.53 -45.11 -10.83
CA LEU A 527 -2.34 -44.54 -10.20
C LEU A 527 -1.57 -43.61 -11.13
N ASP A 528 -1.40 -43.98 -12.40
CA ASP A 528 -0.74 -43.12 -13.39
C ASP A 528 -1.46 -41.77 -13.51
N LEU A 529 -2.79 -41.80 -13.58
CA LEU A 529 -3.61 -40.58 -13.58
C LEU A 529 -3.51 -39.79 -12.27
N THR A 530 -3.45 -40.47 -11.12
CA THR A 530 -3.16 -39.81 -9.84
C THR A 530 -1.83 -39.10 -9.87
N TYR A 531 -0.77 -39.74 -10.36
CA TYR A 531 0.55 -39.13 -10.46
C TYR A 531 0.53 -37.91 -11.39
N ASP A 532 -0.12 -37.99 -12.53
CA ASP A 532 -0.21 -36.88 -13.47
C ASP A 532 -0.98 -35.67 -12.94
N ASN A 533 -1.86 -35.88 -11.97
CA ASN A 533 -2.72 -34.86 -11.40
C ASN A 533 -2.41 -34.57 -9.92
N LEU A 534 -1.24 -34.95 -9.40
CA LEU A 534 -0.86 -34.58 -8.03
C LEU A 534 -0.93 -33.06 -7.83
N ASP A 535 -1.61 -32.63 -6.77
CA ASP A 535 -1.73 -31.22 -6.37
C ASP A 535 -1.46 -31.11 -4.86
N PRO A 536 -0.75 -30.07 -4.37
CA PRO A 536 -0.50 -29.93 -2.94
C PRO A 536 -1.81 -29.65 -2.19
N THR A 537 -1.96 -30.21 -0.98
CA THR A 537 -3.01 -29.73 -0.07
C THR A 537 -2.59 -28.48 0.68
N HIS A 538 -1.29 -28.14 0.68
CA HIS A 538 -0.70 -26.98 1.37
C HIS A 538 -0.80 -27.07 2.90
N HIS A 539 -0.79 -28.29 3.45
CA HIS A 539 -1.02 -28.56 4.87
C HIS A 539 0.23 -29.06 5.60
N GLY A 540 1.41 -28.91 4.99
CA GLY A 540 2.62 -29.52 5.54
C GLY A 540 3.03 -28.94 6.91
N THR A 541 3.65 -29.79 7.71
CA THR A 541 4.16 -29.47 9.05
C THR A 541 5.49 -30.17 9.34
N ALA A 542 5.98 -30.08 10.59
CA ALA A 542 7.08 -30.85 11.14
C ALA A 542 8.50 -30.58 10.59
N SER A 543 8.70 -29.54 9.78
CA SER A 543 10.04 -29.15 9.32
C SER A 543 10.93 -28.51 10.40
N CYS A 544 10.34 -28.09 11.52
CA CYS A 544 10.99 -27.71 12.77
C CYS A 544 10.33 -28.46 13.94
N SER A 545 10.10 -29.77 13.78
CA SER A 545 9.27 -30.57 14.67
C SER A 545 9.56 -30.37 16.15
N MET A 546 8.50 -30.21 16.95
CA MET A 546 8.58 -30.32 18.40
C MET A 546 8.79 -31.78 18.83
N GLY A 547 9.49 -31.99 19.95
CA GLY A 547 9.73 -33.33 20.49
C GLY A 547 10.43 -33.34 21.84
N LYS A 548 10.77 -34.55 22.29
CA LYS A 548 11.42 -34.78 23.60
C LYS A 548 12.89 -34.37 23.55
N ALA A 549 13.42 -33.92 24.68
CA ALA A 549 14.85 -33.67 24.80
C ALA A 549 15.65 -34.96 24.51
N GLY A 550 16.63 -34.87 23.62
CA GLY A 550 17.45 -36.01 23.18
C GLY A 550 16.92 -36.74 21.94
N ASP A 551 15.72 -36.42 21.45
CA ASP A 551 15.25 -36.89 20.14
C ASP A 551 15.99 -36.15 19.02
N SER A 552 16.75 -36.88 18.19
CA SER A 552 17.52 -36.30 17.09
C SER A 552 16.66 -35.72 15.97
N SER A 553 15.39 -36.11 15.88
CA SER A 553 14.44 -35.57 14.90
C SER A 553 13.78 -34.27 15.38
N ALA A 554 13.86 -33.95 16.67
CA ALA A 554 13.25 -32.76 17.25
C ALA A 554 14.15 -31.52 17.08
N VAL A 555 13.52 -30.39 16.78
CA VAL A 555 14.18 -29.09 16.59
C VAL A 555 13.86 -28.15 17.75
N VAL A 556 12.61 -28.21 18.22
CA VAL A 556 12.12 -27.39 19.32
C VAL A 556 11.57 -28.27 20.44
N ASP A 557 11.55 -27.75 21.66
CA ASP A 557 10.85 -28.40 22.76
C ASP A 557 9.33 -28.16 22.70
N SER A 558 8.59 -28.70 23.67
CA SER A 558 7.13 -28.54 23.77
C SER A 558 6.67 -27.09 23.97
N LYS A 559 7.58 -26.14 24.20
CA LYS A 559 7.32 -24.70 24.32
C LYS A 559 7.83 -23.92 23.10
N GLY A 560 8.22 -24.62 22.03
CA GLY A 560 8.68 -24.04 20.76
C GLY A 560 10.11 -23.50 20.82
N ARG A 561 10.84 -23.69 21.93
CA ARG A 561 12.19 -23.16 22.11
C ARG A 561 13.18 -24.02 21.35
N VAL A 562 14.05 -23.41 20.56
CA VAL A 562 15.03 -24.14 19.74
C VAL A 562 16.08 -24.81 20.63
N PHE A 563 16.29 -26.12 20.45
CA PHE A 563 17.23 -26.87 21.28
C PHE A 563 18.65 -26.32 21.20
N GLY A 564 19.27 -26.12 22.37
CA GLY A 564 20.64 -25.62 22.48
C GLY A 564 20.81 -24.13 22.21
N ILE A 565 19.73 -23.39 21.93
CA ILE A 565 19.76 -21.94 21.66
C ILE A 565 18.85 -21.21 22.65
N LYS A 566 19.39 -20.19 23.31
CA LYS A 566 18.61 -19.32 24.21
C LYS A 566 17.92 -18.21 23.41
N ASN A 567 16.73 -17.82 23.85
CA ASN A 567 15.96 -16.67 23.34
C ASN A 567 15.59 -16.77 21.85
N LEU A 568 15.39 -18.01 21.37
CA LEU A 568 14.91 -18.29 20.02
C LEU A 568 13.78 -19.31 20.08
N ARG A 569 12.66 -18.97 19.43
CA ARG A 569 11.47 -19.81 19.35
C ARG A 569 10.99 -19.92 17.91
N VAL A 570 10.37 -21.03 17.57
CA VAL A 570 9.56 -21.17 16.36
C VAL A 570 8.11 -21.40 16.79
N ILE A 571 7.13 -20.77 16.11
CA ILE A 571 5.71 -20.84 16.52
C ILE A 571 4.73 -21.16 15.39
N ASP A 572 5.22 -21.34 14.16
CA ASP A 572 4.37 -21.64 13.01
C ASP A 572 4.15 -23.16 12.82
N SER A 573 3.48 -23.55 11.73
CA SER A 573 3.12 -24.94 11.42
C SER A 573 4.33 -25.88 11.31
N SER A 574 5.53 -25.36 11.05
CA SER A 574 6.76 -26.18 11.05
C SER A 574 7.01 -26.88 12.39
N THR A 575 6.48 -26.33 13.49
CA THR A 575 6.71 -26.87 14.84
C THR A 575 5.83 -28.05 15.20
N MET A 576 4.72 -28.28 14.50
CA MET A 576 3.82 -29.41 14.83
C MET A 576 4.59 -30.73 14.70
N PRO A 577 4.38 -31.69 15.62
CA PRO A 577 5.18 -32.92 15.64
C PRO A 577 4.82 -33.88 14.49
N LEU A 578 3.61 -33.72 13.94
CA LEU A 578 3.13 -34.30 12.69
C LEU A 578 1.90 -33.52 12.24
N THR A 579 1.49 -33.68 10.98
CA THR A 579 0.29 -33.01 10.45
C THR A 579 -0.95 -33.67 11.04
N PRO A 580 -1.85 -32.92 11.70
CA PRO A 580 -3.08 -33.49 12.23
C PRO A 580 -4.10 -33.74 11.12
N PRO A 581 -5.15 -34.55 11.34
CA PRO A 581 -6.13 -34.78 10.29
C PRO A 581 -6.95 -33.51 9.99
N GLY A 582 -7.18 -33.28 8.69
CA GLY A 582 -7.89 -32.11 8.17
C GLY A 582 -6.98 -30.94 7.76
N HIS A 583 -7.54 -29.73 7.80
CA HIS A 583 -6.93 -28.47 7.37
C HIS A 583 -6.14 -27.82 8.51
N THR A 584 -4.98 -27.25 8.20
CA THR A 584 -4.01 -26.83 9.23
C THR A 584 -4.16 -25.41 9.76
N MET A 585 -5.14 -24.62 9.28
CA MET A 585 -5.35 -23.25 9.76
C MET A 585 -5.69 -23.23 11.26
N GLY A 586 -6.71 -23.98 11.68
CA GLY A 586 -7.14 -24.10 13.07
C GLY A 586 -6.02 -24.55 14.03
N PRO A 587 -5.36 -25.70 13.79
CA PRO A 587 -4.27 -26.14 14.66
C PRO A 587 -3.06 -25.19 14.65
N THR A 588 -2.82 -24.42 13.58
CA THR A 588 -1.73 -23.42 13.56
C THR A 588 -2.02 -22.29 14.53
N TYR A 589 -3.25 -21.75 14.54
CA TYR A 589 -3.65 -20.74 15.50
C TYR A 589 -3.62 -21.26 16.94
N GLY A 590 -4.22 -22.42 17.20
CA GLY A 590 -4.27 -23.00 18.54
C GLY A 590 -2.87 -23.30 19.09
N ASN A 591 -1.97 -23.86 18.27
CA ASN A 591 -0.59 -24.10 18.66
C ASN A 591 0.16 -22.79 18.92
N ALA A 592 0.00 -21.76 18.08
CA ALA A 592 0.63 -20.47 18.29
C ALA A 592 0.17 -19.79 19.60
N GLU A 593 -1.14 -19.81 19.90
CA GLU A 593 -1.70 -19.29 21.16
C GLU A 593 -1.08 -20.00 22.37
N LYS A 594 -1.01 -21.34 22.35
CA LYS A 594 -0.37 -22.14 23.41
C LYS A 594 1.10 -21.80 23.58
N LEU A 595 1.84 -21.71 22.46
CA LEU A 595 3.26 -21.41 22.49
C LEU A 595 3.54 -20.01 23.04
N LEU A 596 2.65 -19.05 22.85
CA LEU A 596 2.80 -17.69 23.38
C LEU A 596 2.43 -17.56 24.86
N ASP A 597 1.57 -18.43 25.41
CA ASP A 597 1.18 -18.36 26.83
C ASP A 597 2.39 -18.37 27.79
N SER A 598 3.38 -19.20 27.49
CA SER A 598 4.64 -19.24 28.24
C SER A 598 5.48 -17.96 28.16
N THR A 599 5.24 -17.06 27.21
CA THR A 599 5.92 -15.73 27.15
C THR A 599 5.29 -14.71 28.08
N ASN A 600 3.97 -14.77 28.28
CA ASN A 600 3.24 -13.91 29.20
C ASN A 600 3.52 -14.29 30.67
N ASN A 601 3.68 -15.59 30.96
CA ASN A 601 3.96 -16.09 32.30
C ASN A 601 5.41 -15.92 32.79
N ILE A 602 6.38 -15.61 31.91
CA ILE A 602 7.77 -15.30 32.34
C ILE A 602 7.82 -13.99 33.14
N ALA A 603 6.93 -13.03 32.85
CA ALA A 603 6.81 -11.81 33.66
C ALA A 603 6.32 -12.14 35.09
N THR A 604 5.40 -13.11 35.21
CA THR A 604 4.83 -13.55 36.48
C THR A 604 5.81 -14.41 37.29
N GLU A 605 6.50 -15.35 36.65
CA GLU A 605 7.52 -16.20 37.30
C GLU A 605 8.75 -15.39 37.73
N GLN A 606 9.23 -14.41 36.94
CA GLN A 606 10.33 -13.54 37.37
C GLN A 606 9.92 -12.63 38.54
N THR A 607 8.67 -12.17 38.59
CA THR A 607 8.16 -11.39 39.74
C THR A 607 8.02 -12.26 41.00
N LEU A 608 7.62 -13.53 40.85
CA LEU A 608 7.56 -14.50 41.95
C LEU A 608 8.97 -14.90 42.45
N LEU A 609 9.92 -15.15 41.54
CA LEU A 609 11.32 -15.43 41.88
C LEU A 609 12.00 -14.23 42.54
N MET A 610 11.74 -13.00 42.07
CA MET A 610 12.23 -11.79 42.73
C MET A 610 11.57 -11.60 44.11
N ALA A 611 10.28 -11.89 44.26
CA ALA A 611 9.59 -11.84 45.55
C ALA A 611 10.05 -12.94 46.53
N GLU A 612 10.47 -14.11 46.04
CA GLU A 612 11.09 -15.16 46.85
C GLU A 612 12.53 -14.81 47.24
N THR A 613 13.28 -14.16 46.34
CA THR A 613 14.64 -13.67 46.62
C THR A 613 14.61 -12.51 47.62
N GLU A 614 13.66 -11.57 47.48
CA GLU A 614 13.41 -10.50 48.46
C GLU A 614 12.92 -11.04 49.80
N LYS A 615 12.12 -12.13 49.84
CA LYS A 615 11.73 -12.79 51.10
C LYS A 615 12.91 -13.48 51.78
N GLN A 616 13.88 -14.00 51.03
CA GLN A 616 15.11 -14.57 51.60
C GLN A 616 16.03 -13.46 52.15
N GLU A 617 16.19 -12.34 51.45
CA GLU A 617 17.00 -11.21 51.90
C GLU A 617 16.36 -10.47 53.10
N ARG A 618 15.03 -10.35 53.14
CA ARG A 618 14.31 -9.68 54.24
C ARG A 618 14.20 -10.51 55.52
N SER A 619 14.70 -11.75 55.52
CA SER A 619 14.78 -12.61 56.71
C SER A 619 16.07 -12.41 57.52
N GLN A 620 17.01 -11.58 57.05
CA GLN A 620 18.32 -11.38 57.70
C GLN A 620 18.50 -10.05 58.44
N ASP A 621 17.64 -9.05 58.26
CA ASP A 621 17.80 -7.74 58.94
C ASP A 621 16.62 -7.42 59.88
N GLY A 622 16.95 -7.30 61.18
CA GLY A 622 16.03 -6.94 62.26
C GLY A 622 15.63 -5.45 62.29
N PRO A 623 14.67 -5.06 63.15
CA PRO A 623 13.92 -3.82 62.98
C PRO A 623 14.56 -2.62 63.70
N ILE A 624 14.53 -1.44 63.07
CA ILE A 624 14.76 -0.15 63.73
C ILE A 624 13.60 0.81 63.40
N LEU A 625 13.22 1.56 64.44
CA LEU A 625 11.99 2.32 64.67
C LEU A 625 11.87 3.68 63.96
N GLN A 626 10.61 4.04 63.73
CA GLN A 626 9.93 5.32 63.50
C GLN A 626 10.61 6.64 63.95
N SER A 627 10.34 7.71 63.19
CA SER A 627 9.71 8.94 63.74
C SER A 627 9.06 9.84 62.67
N SER A 628 7.96 10.46 63.08
CA SER A 628 6.99 11.38 62.47
C SER A 628 7.53 12.74 61.96
N PHE A 629 6.78 13.43 61.10
CA PHE A 629 6.07 14.72 61.41
C PHE A 629 5.24 15.25 60.21
N GLN A 630 4.11 15.90 60.56
CA GLN A 630 3.05 16.50 59.71
C GLN A 630 3.43 17.87 59.10
N GLU A 631 2.77 18.20 57.99
CA GLU A 631 2.75 19.52 57.33
C GLU A 631 1.56 20.38 57.80
N ASP A 632 1.78 21.71 57.89
CA ASP A 632 0.75 22.75 57.91
C ASP A 632 1.23 24.02 57.16
N ASP A 633 0.36 24.48 56.25
CA ASP A 633 -0.04 25.81 55.75
C ASP A 633 0.84 27.10 55.72
N ASN A 634 0.83 27.68 54.52
CA ASN A 634 0.53 29.07 54.09
C ASN A 634 1.31 30.35 54.55
N SER A 635 1.94 30.96 53.53
CA SER A 635 1.78 32.36 53.04
C SER A 635 2.51 33.56 53.67
N ALA A 636 3.15 34.36 52.78
CA ALA A 636 3.29 35.83 52.67
C ALA A 636 4.66 36.16 51.98
N GLU A 637 4.88 37.13 51.09
CA GLU A 637 4.16 38.25 50.45
C GLU A 637 5.14 38.85 49.39
N GLN A 638 4.70 39.18 48.16
CA GLN A 638 4.49 40.55 47.58
C GLN A 638 5.74 41.47 47.48
N ALA A 639 5.99 42.33 46.48
CA ALA A 639 5.24 42.95 45.37
C ALA A 639 6.25 43.48 44.31
N SER A 640 5.96 43.53 43.01
CA SER A 640 5.45 44.68 42.21
C SER A 640 6.05 44.51 40.80
N HIS A 641 5.46 44.76 39.62
CA HIS A 641 4.36 45.60 39.12
C HIS A 641 3.71 44.84 37.94
N SER A 642 2.41 44.53 37.94
CA SER A 642 1.27 45.36 37.49
C SER A 642 1.38 45.81 36.01
N THR A 643 0.80 45.03 35.09
CA THR A 643 -0.55 45.20 34.48
C THR A 643 -0.53 46.01 33.19
N ASP A 644 -0.87 45.36 32.07
CA ASP A 644 -2.09 45.76 31.36
C ASP A 644 -2.67 44.61 30.51
N GLN A 645 -3.48 43.77 31.18
CA GLN A 645 -4.57 43.03 30.54
C GLN A 645 -5.80 43.95 30.53
N THR A 646 -5.86 44.90 29.60
CA THR A 646 -7.12 45.57 29.24
C THR A 646 -7.17 45.87 27.74
N ASN A 647 -7.47 44.85 26.92
CA ASN A 647 -8.21 44.92 25.64
C ASN A 647 -7.84 43.76 24.69
N THR A 648 -8.44 42.57 24.83
CA THR A 648 -8.50 41.60 23.71
C THR A 648 -9.79 40.82 23.59
N ASN A 649 -10.86 41.15 24.34
CA ASN A 649 -12.23 40.74 23.97
C ASN A 649 -12.77 41.52 22.75
N LEU A 650 -11.93 42.37 22.12
CA LEU A 650 -12.15 43.03 20.83
C LEU A 650 -11.28 42.47 19.68
N SER A 651 -10.45 41.44 19.87
CA SER A 651 -9.37 41.11 18.90
C SER A 651 -9.57 39.88 18.00
N ILE A 652 -10.46 38.94 18.34
CA ILE A 652 -10.67 37.73 17.50
C ILE A 652 -11.43 38.08 16.21
N GLY A 653 -12.40 38.99 16.29
CA GLY A 653 -13.17 39.45 15.13
C GLY A 653 -12.38 40.35 14.16
N ASP A 654 -11.47 41.17 14.69
CA ASP A 654 -10.63 42.08 13.89
C ASP A 654 -9.47 41.36 13.20
N ASP A 655 -8.93 40.30 13.79
CA ASP A 655 -7.87 39.49 13.18
C ASP A 655 -8.41 38.67 11.97
N HIS A 656 -9.64 38.14 12.06
CA HIS A 656 -10.28 37.43 10.96
C HIS A 656 -10.60 38.35 9.76
N LYS A 657 -11.13 39.57 10.02
CA LYS A 657 -11.41 40.55 8.96
C LYS A 657 -10.13 40.99 8.24
N LYS A 658 -9.02 41.18 8.97
CA LYS A 658 -7.72 41.54 8.39
C LYS A 658 -7.14 40.40 7.55
N LYS A 659 -7.18 39.15 8.05
CA LYS A 659 -6.75 37.96 7.29
C LYS A 659 -7.54 37.76 6.00
N LEU A 660 -8.86 37.95 6.06
CA LEU A 660 -9.72 37.88 4.88
C LEU A 660 -9.45 39.04 3.90
N GLY A 661 -9.21 40.25 4.42
CA GLY A 661 -8.78 41.41 3.63
C GLY A 661 -7.47 41.16 2.87
N VAL A 662 -6.46 40.59 3.54
CA VAL A 662 -5.17 40.22 2.93
C VAL A 662 -5.35 39.19 1.81
N LEU A 663 -6.24 38.21 2.00
CA LEU A 663 -6.54 37.21 0.98
C LEU A 663 -7.24 37.83 -0.25
N TRP A 664 -8.26 38.66 -0.03
CA TRP A 664 -8.95 39.37 -1.12
C TRP A 664 -8.04 40.34 -1.86
N GLY A 665 -7.20 41.09 -1.14
CA GLY A 665 -6.19 41.96 -1.73
C GLY A 665 -5.23 41.15 -2.59
N SER A 666 -4.61 40.11 -2.03
CA SER A 666 -3.66 39.25 -2.76
C SER A 666 -4.29 38.55 -3.98
N ALA A 667 -5.59 38.23 -3.92
CA ALA A 667 -6.35 37.67 -5.02
C ALA A 667 -6.59 38.68 -6.14
N LEU A 668 -7.01 39.90 -5.79
CA LEU A 668 -7.18 41.00 -6.73
C LEU A 668 -5.86 41.37 -7.41
N MET A 669 -4.74 41.26 -6.69
CA MET A 669 -3.39 41.48 -7.21
C MET A 669 -3.00 40.56 -8.37
N GLN A 670 -3.67 39.42 -8.55
CA GLN A 670 -3.37 38.52 -9.66
C GLN A 670 -3.73 39.12 -11.02
N LEU A 671 -4.73 40.00 -11.08
CA LEU A 671 -5.17 40.65 -12.31
C LEU A 671 -4.11 41.57 -12.92
N PRO A 672 -3.57 42.58 -12.22
CA PRO A 672 -2.54 43.46 -12.77
C PRO A 672 -1.23 42.71 -13.07
N LEU A 673 -0.96 41.62 -12.36
CA LEU A 673 0.26 40.84 -12.49
C LEU A 673 0.26 39.90 -13.71
N TRP A 674 -0.81 39.11 -13.86
CA TRP A 674 -0.85 38.02 -14.82
C TRP A 674 -1.75 38.31 -16.02
N GLY A 675 -2.67 39.27 -15.94
CA GLY A 675 -3.65 39.47 -17.01
C GLY A 675 -3.03 39.83 -18.35
N PHE A 676 -2.00 40.68 -18.38
CA PHE A 676 -1.24 40.96 -19.60
C PHE A 676 -0.39 39.77 -20.03
N ASN A 677 0.41 39.20 -19.11
CA ASN A 677 1.38 38.16 -19.45
C ASN A 677 0.74 36.85 -19.93
N LEU A 678 -0.37 36.43 -19.31
CA LEU A 678 -1.13 35.25 -19.74
C LEU A 678 -1.92 35.50 -21.03
N SER A 679 -2.10 36.75 -21.42
CA SER A 679 -2.83 37.15 -22.64
C SER A 679 -1.91 37.71 -23.73
N TYR A 680 -0.59 37.64 -23.56
CA TYR A 680 0.36 38.28 -24.48
C TYR A 680 0.21 37.77 -25.92
N GLY A 681 -0.08 36.48 -26.08
CA GLY A 681 -0.32 35.87 -27.40
C GLY A 681 -1.46 36.49 -28.19
N ILE A 682 -2.44 37.12 -27.53
CA ILE A 682 -3.52 37.85 -28.22
C ILE A 682 -2.98 39.11 -28.92
N PHE A 683 -1.98 39.78 -28.33
CA PHE A 683 -1.33 40.93 -28.95
C PHE A 683 -0.44 40.50 -30.12
N GLU A 684 0.31 39.40 -29.97
CA GLU A 684 1.13 38.80 -31.05
C GLU A 684 0.28 38.45 -32.28
N GLU A 685 -0.87 37.81 -32.05
CA GLU A 685 -1.84 37.50 -33.10
C GLU A 685 -2.40 38.77 -33.76
N TYR A 686 -2.78 39.77 -32.95
CA TYR A 686 -3.29 41.05 -33.45
C TYR A 686 -2.25 41.75 -34.33
N TRP A 687 -0.99 41.79 -33.92
CA TRP A 687 0.10 42.40 -34.68
C TRP A 687 0.42 41.68 -35.99
N THR A 688 0.19 40.37 -36.05
CA THR A 688 0.33 39.60 -37.30
C THR A 688 -0.65 40.08 -38.37
N SER A 689 -1.85 40.53 -37.97
CA SER A 689 -2.89 41.03 -38.89
C SER A 689 -2.89 42.56 -39.03
N ASN A 690 -2.41 43.29 -38.03
CA ASN A 690 -2.51 44.74 -37.91
C ASN A 690 -1.15 45.37 -37.56
N TRP A 691 -0.12 45.05 -38.35
CA TRP A 691 1.27 45.50 -38.10
C TRP A 691 1.45 47.00 -38.37
N THR A 692 1.95 47.73 -37.38
CA THR A 692 2.10 49.19 -37.44
C THR A 692 3.41 49.71 -36.83
N LEU A 693 4.31 48.83 -36.41
CA LEU A 693 5.57 49.16 -35.74
C LEU A 693 6.77 48.94 -36.67
N ASP A 694 7.81 49.73 -36.51
CA ASP A 694 9.08 49.60 -37.24
C ASP A 694 10.03 48.62 -36.51
N GLY A 695 10.50 47.61 -37.25
CA GLY A 695 11.26 46.47 -36.75
C GLY A 695 10.67 45.12 -37.17
N ASP A 696 11.38 44.04 -36.87
CA ASP A 696 10.98 42.68 -37.24
C ASP A 696 9.86 42.17 -36.31
N LEU A 697 8.74 41.74 -36.91
CA LEU A 697 7.60 41.12 -36.24
C LEU A 697 8.04 39.89 -35.44
N SER A 698 9.04 39.15 -35.90
CA SER A 698 9.56 37.94 -35.25
C SER A 698 10.09 38.21 -33.83
N ILE A 699 10.51 39.46 -33.55
CA ILE A 699 11.09 39.85 -32.26
C ILE A 699 9.99 40.12 -31.21
N THR A 700 8.75 40.37 -31.62
CA THR A 700 7.65 40.73 -30.70
C THR A 700 7.35 39.65 -29.67
N GLY A 701 7.40 38.37 -30.05
CA GLY A 701 7.24 37.25 -29.11
C GLY A 701 8.27 37.26 -27.96
N THR A 702 9.45 37.84 -28.19
CA THR A 702 10.51 37.96 -27.17
C THR A 702 10.15 38.95 -26.06
N VAL A 703 9.25 39.91 -26.33
CA VAL A 703 8.82 40.88 -25.31
C VAL A 703 8.01 40.20 -24.21
N GLY A 704 7.09 39.28 -24.58
CA GLY A 704 6.32 38.50 -23.61
C GLY A 704 7.17 37.55 -22.77
N THR A 705 8.17 36.90 -23.39
CA THR A 705 9.12 36.04 -22.65
C THR A 705 10.04 36.84 -21.75
N THR A 706 10.48 38.02 -22.20
CA THR A 706 11.28 38.95 -21.39
C THR A 706 10.49 39.45 -20.18
N SER A 707 9.20 39.77 -20.37
CA SER A 707 8.29 40.15 -19.29
C SER A 707 8.23 39.07 -18.19
N ASN A 708 7.95 37.81 -18.56
CA ASN A 708 7.93 36.71 -17.61
C ASN A 708 9.31 36.46 -16.95
N GLY A 709 10.39 36.57 -17.73
CA GLY A 709 11.75 36.39 -17.23
C GLY A 709 12.15 37.43 -16.19
N VAL A 710 11.94 38.72 -16.51
CA VAL A 710 12.19 39.84 -15.59
C VAL A 710 11.37 39.67 -14.31
N MET A 711 10.12 39.23 -14.43
CA MET A 711 9.27 38.99 -13.26
C MET A 711 9.85 37.93 -12.33
N TYR A 712 10.07 36.71 -12.83
CA TYR A 712 10.49 35.60 -11.97
C TYR A 712 11.93 35.74 -11.45
N ILE A 713 12.86 36.25 -12.26
CA ILE A 713 14.28 36.41 -11.86
C ILE A 713 14.45 37.52 -10.81
N SER A 714 13.57 38.53 -10.81
CA SER A 714 13.61 39.61 -9.82
C SER A 714 13.09 39.19 -8.43
N MET A 715 12.23 38.15 -8.36
CA MET A 715 11.56 37.73 -7.12
C MET A 715 12.52 37.32 -5.98
N PRO A 716 13.56 36.49 -6.18
CA PRO A 716 14.50 36.15 -5.09
C PRO A 716 15.12 37.38 -4.39
N PHE A 717 15.49 38.40 -5.17
CA PHE A 717 16.12 39.61 -4.64
C PHE A 717 15.10 40.50 -3.91
N LEU A 718 13.91 40.69 -4.51
CA LEU A 718 12.87 41.52 -3.92
C LEU A 718 12.29 40.91 -2.64
N PHE A 719 12.07 39.60 -2.60
CA PHE A 719 11.63 38.91 -1.38
C PHE A 719 12.68 39.01 -0.26
N ALA A 720 13.98 38.90 -0.58
CA ALA A 720 15.06 39.11 0.39
C ALA A 720 15.07 40.53 0.99
N ILE A 721 14.82 41.54 0.15
CA ILE A 721 14.77 42.95 0.56
C ILE A 721 13.55 43.22 1.46
N PHE A 722 12.36 42.78 1.03
CA PHE A 722 11.09 43.09 1.70
C PHE A 722 10.81 42.26 2.94
N THR A 723 11.49 41.12 3.12
CA THR A 723 11.47 40.31 4.33
C THR A 723 12.13 40.98 5.53
N ARG A 724 13.15 41.83 5.30
CA ARG A 724 14.05 42.34 6.35
C ARG A 724 14.04 43.86 6.48
N TYR A 725 14.77 44.53 5.58
CA TYR A 725 15.16 45.92 5.78
C TYR A 725 13.99 46.87 5.53
N TRP A 726 13.14 46.54 4.56
CA TRP A 726 12.17 47.46 3.97
C TRP A 726 10.74 46.97 4.17
N ALA A 727 10.47 46.13 5.18
CA ALA A 727 9.11 45.68 5.50
C ALA A 727 8.13 46.85 5.71
N HIS A 728 8.58 47.93 6.36
CA HIS A 728 7.83 49.17 6.54
C HIS A 728 7.72 50.04 5.27
N HIS A 729 8.49 49.74 4.23
CA HIS A 729 8.46 50.41 2.93
C HIS A 729 7.66 49.61 1.88
N ARG A 730 7.06 48.47 2.24
CA ARG A 730 6.32 47.60 1.30
C ARG A 730 5.24 48.35 0.53
N ILE A 731 4.36 49.07 1.22
CA ILE A 731 3.29 49.88 0.58
C ILE A 731 3.89 50.95 -0.36
N LYS A 732 5.01 51.57 0.02
CA LYS A 732 5.69 52.56 -0.84
C LYS A 732 6.29 51.91 -2.09
N ALA A 733 6.84 50.70 -1.95
CA ALA A 733 7.36 49.93 -3.06
C ALA A 733 6.26 49.44 -4.00
N GLU A 734 5.11 49.01 -3.46
CA GLU A 734 3.93 48.63 -4.25
C GLU A 734 3.37 49.83 -5.02
N LEU A 735 3.23 50.99 -4.37
CA LEU A 735 2.80 52.23 -5.04
C LEU A 735 3.79 52.66 -6.13
N GLY A 736 5.10 52.60 -5.83
CA GLY A 736 6.15 52.88 -6.81
C GLY A 736 6.12 51.91 -7.99
N GLY A 737 5.96 50.61 -7.71
CA GLY A 737 5.83 49.56 -8.72
C GLY A 737 4.59 49.75 -9.59
N LEU A 738 3.47 50.15 -9.01
CA LEU A 738 2.23 50.44 -9.72
C LEU A 738 2.39 51.64 -10.68
N ILE A 739 3.07 52.69 -10.23
CA ILE A 739 3.40 53.85 -11.08
C ILE A 739 4.31 53.42 -12.23
N ILE A 740 5.36 52.64 -11.94
CA ILE A 740 6.28 52.12 -12.97
C ILE A 740 5.53 51.25 -13.98
N ALA A 741 4.65 50.36 -13.53
CA ALA A 741 3.84 49.50 -14.40
C ALA A 741 2.86 50.30 -15.26
N PHE A 742 2.16 51.26 -14.66
CA PHE A 742 1.26 52.17 -15.36
C PHE A 742 1.99 52.97 -16.45
N LEU A 743 3.14 53.58 -16.11
CA LEU A 743 3.97 54.30 -17.07
C LEU A 743 4.51 53.37 -18.16
N GLY A 744 4.89 52.13 -17.81
CA GLY A 744 5.27 51.07 -18.74
C GLY A 744 4.23 50.85 -19.82
N PHE A 745 3.00 50.56 -19.41
CA PHE A 745 1.91 50.34 -20.36
C PHE A 745 1.54 51.62 -21.12
N ILE A 746 1.43 52.78 -20.46
CA ILE A 746 1.10 54.04 -21.15
C ILE A 746 2.15 54.40 -22.21
N LEU A 747 3.45 54.34 -21.87
CA LEU A 747 4.53 54.60 -22.81
C LEU A 747 4.54 53.61 -23.97
N SER A 748 4.22 52.33 -23.70
CA SER A 748 4.11 51.34 -24.76
C SER A 748 3.01 51.65 -25.78
N SER A 749 1.96 52.39 -25.40
CA SER A 749 0.89 52.84 -26.33
C SER A 749 1.38 53.87 -27.36
N PHE A 750 2.54 54.50 -27.14
CA PHE A 750 3.20 55.44 -28.05
C PHE A 750 4.34 54.78 -28.83
N SER A 751 4.50 53.47 -28.75
CA SER A 751 5.57 52.76 -29.45
C SER A 751 5.45 52.93 -30.96
N THR A 752 6.57 53.27 -31.59
CA THR A 752 6.75 53.29 -33.04
C THR A 752 7.73 52.21 -33.49
N HIS A 753 8.62 51.75 -32.60
CA HIS A 753 9.56 50.66 -32.87
C HIS A 753 9.33 49.47 -31.94
N VAL A 754 9.66 48.25 -32.40
CA VAL A 754 9.50 47.01 -31.61
C VAL A 754 10.31 47.03 -30.32
N TRP A 755 11.52 47.59 -30.33
CA TRP A 755 12.36 47.68 -29.13
C TRP A 755 11.74 48.57 -28.04
N HIS A 756 10.85 49.52 -28.39
CA HIS A 756 10.10 50.29 -27.38
C HIS A 756 9.26 49.35 -26.52
N LEU A 757 8.61 48.35 -27.12
CA LEU A 757 7.80 47.37 -26.39
C LEU A 757 8.67 46.50 -25.48
N MET A 758 9.88 46.13 -25.92
CA MET A 758 10.83 45.39 -25.09
C MET A 758 11.18 46.13 -23.80
N VAL A 759 11.52 47.42 -23.91
CA VAL A 759 11.88 48.25 -22.76
C VAL A 759 10.66 48.56 -21.90
N THR A 760 9.54 48.94 -22.52
CA THR A 760 8.36 49.43 -21.79
C THR A 760 7.50 48.32 -21.19
N GLN A 761 7.19 47.26 -21.95
CA GLN A 761 6.37 46.15 -21.50
C GLN A 761 7.23 45.01 -20.93
N GLY A 762 8.29 44.63 -21.65
CA GLY A 762 9.14 43.49 -21.29
C GLY A 762 9.99 43.72 -20.03
N VAL A 763 10.45 44.95 -19.78
CA VAL A 763 11.31 45.26 -18.63
C VAL A 763 10.59 46.16 -17.63
N MET A 764 10.18 47.35 -18.05
CA MET A 764 9.66 48.36 -17.11
C MET A 764 8.32 47.93 -16.49
N ALA A 765 7.33 47.55 -17.29
CA ALA A 765 6.05 47.10 -16.77
C ALA A 765 6.16 45.81 -15.95
N ALA A 766 6.93 44.84 -16.45
CA ALA A 766 7.24 43.59 -15.76
C ALA A 766 7.86 43.80 -14.37
N PHE A 767 8.88 44.66 -14.28
CA PHE A 767 9.53 44.99 -13.01
C PHE A 767 8.57 45.73 -12.06
N GLY A 768 7.78 46.66 -12.59
CA GLY A 768 6.72 47.35 -11.83
C GLY A 768 5.70 46.39 -11.23
N CYS A 769 5.18 45.44 -12.03
CA CYS A 769 4.25 44.41 -11.54
C CYS A 769 4.91 43.50 -10.48
N THR A 770 6.21 43.23 -10.59
CA THR A 770 6.94 42.41 -9.60
C THR A 770 7.14 43.14 -8.28
N LEU A 771 7.39 44.45 -8.32
CA LEU A 771 7.45 45.32 -7.14
C LEU A 771 6.10 45.41 -6.42
N VAL A 772 5.01 45.25 -7.14
CA VAL A 772 3.66 45.16 -6.58
C VAL A 772 3.41 43.76 -5.97
N TYR A 773 3.82 42.69 -6.66
CA TYR A 773 3.56 41.32 -6.24
C TYR A 773 4.38 40.86 -5.03
N SER A 774 5.68 41.19 -5.01
CA SER A 774 6.61 40.64 -4.02
C SER A 774 6.22 41.03 -2.59
N PRO A 775 5.93 42.31 -2.28
CA PRO A 775 5.51 42.72 -0.95
C PRO A 775 4.16 42.14 -0.53
N ALA A 776 3.19 42.07 -1.45
CA ALA A 776 1.88 41.48 -1.18
C ALA A 776 1.99 39.99 -0.82
N THR A 777 2.84 39.25 -1.54
CA THR A 777 3.06 37.82 -1.32
C THR A 777 3.84 37.53 -0.03
N CYS A 778 4.81 38.38 0.32
CA CYS A 778 5.46 38.34 1.64
C CYS A 778 4.43 38.55 2.76
N SER A 779 3.55 39.55 2.62
CA SER A 779 2.53 39.84 3.62
C SER A 779 1.53 38.67 3.76
N LEU A 780 1.12 38.04 2.65
CA LEU A 780 0.25 36.86 2.70
C LEU A 780 0.87 35.71 3.53
N GLY A 781 2.15 35.41 3.31
CA GLY A 781 2.87 34.36 4.06
C GLY A 781 3.06 34.67 5.55
N GLU A 782 3.04 35.95 5.93
CA GLU A 782 3.12 36.42 7.32
C GLU A 782 1.76 36.37 8.04
N TRP A 783 0.66 36.67 7.35
CA TRP A 783 -0.68 36.68 7.94
C TRP A 783 -1.29 35.27 8.07
N TYR A 784 -0.83 34.30 7.27
CA TYR A 784 -1.28 32.91 7.31
C TYR A 784 -0.19 32.00 7.92
N ALA A 785 -0.51 31.41 9.08
CA ALA A 785 0.39 30.55 9.84
C ALA A 785 0.68 29.22 9.13
N THR A 786 1.66 28.45 9.62
CA THR A 786 2.13 27.16 9.05
C THR A 786 1.04 26.09 8.87
N GLY A 787 -0.13 26.25 9.50
CA GLY A 787 -1.26 25.32 9.38
C GLY A 787 -2.24 25.61 8.24
N ASN A 788 -2.20 26.78 7.59
CA ASN A 788 -3.13 27.16 6.51
C ASN A 788 -2.49 28.00 5.38
N ARG A 789 -1.17 28.03 5.32
CA ARG A 789 -0.39 28.82 4.37
C ARG A 789 -0.46 28.27 2.94
N ALA A 790 -0.39 26.95 2.76
CA ALA A 790 -0.47 26.33 1.44
C ALA A 790 -1.88 26.46 0.84
N ILE A 791 -2.94 26.40 1.65
CA ILE A 791 -4.31 26.73 1.22
C ILE A 791 -4.39 28.19 0.78
N ALA A 792 -3.83 29.13 1.55
CA ALA A 792 -3.84 30.55 1.18
C ALA A 792 -3.12 30.79 -0.16
N TYR A 793 -1.91 30.24 -0.35
CA TYR A 793 -1.23 30.31 -1.65
C TYR A 793 -2.02 29.61 -2.76
N GLY A 794 -2.64 28.46 -2.47
CA GLY A 794 -3.50 27.73 -3.40
C GLY A 794 -4.66 28.58 -3.91
N ILE A 795 -5.38 29.27 -3.02
CA ILE A 795 -6.48 30.19 -3.37
C ILE A 795 -5.97 31.32 -4.27
N ILE A 796 -4.84 31.94 -3.92
CA ILE A 796 -4.28 33.04 -4.73
C ILE A 796 -3.86 32.55 -6.12
N LEU A 797 -3.27 31.35 -6.22
CA LEU A 797 -2.91 30.74 -7.50
C LEU A 797 -4.15 30.29 -8.30
N SER A 798 -5.27 29.95 -7.66
CA SER A 798 -6.56 29.77 -8.34
C SER A 798 -7.03 31.08 -8.98
N CYS A 799 -6.87 32.22 -8.30
CA CYS A 799 -7.21 33.53 -8.87
C CYS A 799 -6.36 33.89 -10.09
N ARG A 800 -5.07 33.51 -10.13
CA ARG A 800 -4.24 33.61 -11.35
C ARG A 800 -4.87 32.87 -12.53
N ASN A 801 -5.40 31.67 -12.30
CA ASN A 801 -6.05 30.88 -13.35
C ASN A 801 -7.40 31.47 -13.79
N ILE A 802 -8.14 32.13 -12.90
CA ILE A 802 -9.33 32.92 -13.25
C ILE A 802 -8.93 34.06 -14.21
N VAL A 803 -7.90 34.82 -13.83
CA VAL A 803 -7.36 35.91 -14.65
C VAL A 803 -6.93 35.40 -16.03
N GLY A 804 -6.19 34.28 -16.08
CA GLY A 804 -5.75 33.64 -17.33
C GLY A 804 -6.90 33.08 -18.19
N SER A 805 -8.08 32.87 -17.63
CA SER A 805 -9.27 32.41 -18.37
C SER A 805 -10.11 33.57 -18.90
N VAL A 806 -10.13 34.71 -18.22
CA VAL A 806 -10.99 35.86 -18.55
C VAL A 806 -10.27 36.93 -19.37
N CYS A 807 -9.03 37.27 -19.00
CA CYS A 807 -8.29 38.36 -19.64
C CYS A 807 -8.04 38.18 -21.14
N PRO A 808 -7.79 36.97 -21.68
CA PRO A 808 -7.62 36.79 -23.12
C PRO A 808 -8.83 37.28 -23.92
N PHE A 809 -10.06 36.99 -23.46
CA PHE A 809 -11.28 37.44 -24.11
C PHE A 809 -11.50 38.96 -23.96
N LEU A 810 -11.25 39.50 -22.77
CA LEU A 810 -11.36 40.93 -22.51
C LEU A 810 -10.41 41.73 -23.43
N LEU A 811 -9.14 41.33 -23.47
CA LEU A 811 -8.13 42.02 -24.27
C LEU A 811 -8.37 41.83 -25.77
N ARG A 812 -8.86 40.66 -26.20
CA ARG A 812 -9.26 40.45 -27.59
C ARG A 812 -10.39 41.39 -27.99
N TYR A 813 -11.44 41.46 -27.18
CA TYR A 813 -12.56 42.36 -27.41
C TYR A 813 -12.10 43.83 -27.51
N LEU A 814 -11.23 44.28 -26.59
CA LEU A 814 -10.69 45.63 -26.61
C LEU A 814 -9.83 45.91 -27.85
N LEU A 815 -9.02 44.94 -28.28
CA LEU A 815 -8.18 45.06 -29.48
C LEU A 815 -9.02 45.16 -30.74
N ASP A 816 -10.06 44.35 -30.86
CA ASP A 816 -10.95 44.34 -32.03
C ASP A 816 -11.77 45.64 -32.14
N GLN A 817 -12.20 46.21 -31.01
CA GLN A 817 -13.04 47.41 -30.99
C GLN A 817 -12.26 48.73 -31.01
N TYR A 818 -11.13 48.81 -30.29
CA TYR A 818 -10.42 50.06 -30.02
C TYR A 818 -8.96 50.06 -30.50
N GLY A 819 -8.45 48.91 -30.95
CA GLY A 819 -7.07 48.76 -31.42
C GLY A 819 -6.02 48.78 -30.32
N PHE A 820 -4.76 48.55 -30.70
CA PHE A 820 -3.63 48.38 -29.77
C PHE A 820 -3.46 49.54 -28.79
N ARG A 821 -3.39 50.78 -29.29
CA ARG A 821 -3.06 51.97 -28.48
C ARG A 821 -4.07 52.19 -27.36
N TRP A 822 -5.36 52.11 -27.66
CA TRP A 822 -6.42 52.29 -26.67
C TRP A 822 -6.56 51.09 -25.75
N THR A 823 -6.39 49.87 -26.27
CA THR A 823 -6.42 48.67 -25.43
C THR A 823 -5.40 48.73 -24.31
N ILE A 824 -4.15 49.08 -24.63
CA ILE A 824 -3.08 49.16 -23.64
C ILE A 824 -3.31 50.30 -22.64
N ARG A 825 -3.90 51.43 -23.07
CA ARG A 825 -4.27 52.52 -22.14
C ARG A 825 -5.38 52.08 -21.19
N ILE A 826 -6.44 51.46 -21.71
CA ILE A 826 -7.54 50.90 -20.90
C ILE A 826 -6.96 49.87 -19.91
N TRP A 827 -6.07 48.99 -20.38
CA TRP A 827 -5.37 48.04 -19.54
C TRP A 827 -4.55 48.72 -18.44
N ALA A 828 -3.80 49.77 -18.75
CA ALA A 828 -3.04 50.54 -17.76
C ALA A 828 -3.95 51.09 -16.65
N PHE A 829 -5.14 51.60 -16.99
CA PHE A 829 -6.11 52.08 -16.00
C PHE A 829 -6.74 50.95 -15.18
N ILE A 830 -7.07 49.81 -15.80
CA ILE A 830 -7.55 48.60 -15.09
C ILE A 830 -6.50 48.14 -14.08
N LEU A 831 -5.23 48.09 -14.50
CA LEU A 831 -4.09 47.74 -13.66
C LEU A 831 -3.92 48.72 -12.50
N ALA A 832 -3.97 50.02 -12.76
CA ALA A 832 -3.85 51.04 -11.71
C ALA A 832 -4.98 50.97 -10.70
N GLY A 833 -6.23 50.83 -11.16
CA GLY A 833 -7.41 50.76 -10.28
C GLY A 833 -7.43 49.50 -9.42
N SER A 834 -7.23 48.33 -10.04
CA SER A 834 -7.20 47.05 -9.32
C SER A 834 -5.98 46.94 -8.39
N GLY A 835 -4.81 47.43 -8.83
CA GLY A 835 -3.60 47.47 -8.00
C GLY A 835 -3.75 48.38 -6.79
N LEU A 836 -4.31 49.58 -6.95
CA LEU A 836 -4.51 50.50 -5.82
C LEU A 836 -5.48 49.91 -4.78
N LEU A 837 -6.58 49.31 -5.24
CA LEU A 837 -7.53 48.63 -4.35
C LEU A 837 -6.86 47.45 -3.62
N SER A 838 -6.03 46.68 -4.32
CA SER A 838 -5.28 45.58 -3.71
C SER A 838 -4.31 46.06 -2.62
N ILE A 839 -3.57 47.16 -2.86
CA ILE A 839 -2.60 47.71 -1.90
C ILE A 839 -3.30 48.12 -0.59
N VAL A 840 -4.50 48.71 -0.68
CA VAL A 840 -5.28 49.11 0.50
C VAL A 840 -5.72 47.91 1.34
N LEU A 841 -5.94 46.75 0.71
CA LEU A 841 -6.44 45.54 1.37
C LEU A 841 -5.34 44.67 2.01
N VAL A 842 -4.07 44.89 1.68
CA VAL A 842 -2.93 44.08 2.17
C VAL A 842 -2.07 44.89 3.16
N PRO A 843 -2.45 44.97 4.44
CA PRO A 843 -1.62 45.63 5.45
C PRO A 843 -0.34 44.82 5.75
N THR A 844 0.73 45.51 6.11
CA THR A 844 1.95 44.88 6.64
C THR A 844 1.68 44.32 8.05
N HIS A 845 2.20 43.13 8.36
CA HIS A 845 1.94 42.47 9.64
C HIS A 845 2.54 43.23 10.84
N PRO A 846 1.80 43.45 11.96
CA PRO A 846 2.26 44.27 13.09
C PRO A 846 3.55 43.80 13.76
N SER A 847 3.77 42.48 13.87
CA SER A 847 4.98 41.92 14.52
C SER A 847 6.29 42.32 13.81
N LYS A 848 6.24 42.66 12.52
CA LYS A 848 7.38 43.12 11.74
C LYS A 848 7.58 44.64 11.83
N MET A 849 6.61 45.37 12.39
CA MET A 849 6.69 46.81 12.64
C MET A 849 7.28 47.14 14.03
N VAL A 850 7.19 46.23 15.00
CA VAL A 850 7.61 46.41 16.41
C VAL A 850 9.12 46.19 16.63
N ALA A 851 9.85 45.61 15.67
CA ALA A 851 11.30 45.32 15.76
C ALA A 851 12.21 46.58 15.68
N ARG A 852 11.79 47.70 16.25
CA ARG A 852 12.44 49.01 16.15
C ARG A 852 13.55 49.25 17.19
N GLU A 853 13.65 48.43 18.24
CA GLU A 853 14.58 48.69 19.36
C GLU A 853 15.82 47.77 19.42
N GLY A 854 16.02 46.88 18.44
CA GLY A 854 17.18 45.97 18.39
C GLY A 854 17.87 45.93 17.02
N LYS A 855 19.14 45.50 16.99
CA LYS A 855 19.86 45.23 15.74
C LYS A 855 19.02 44.24 14.90
N PRO A 856 18.77 44.52 13.59
CA PRO A 856 17.94 43.65 12.78
C PRO A 856 18.60 42.27 12.65
N PRO A 857 17.87 41.17 12.92
CA PRO A 857 18.42 39.82 12.82
C PRO A 857 19.02 39.62 11.42
N ARG A 858 20.16 38.92 11.35
CA ARG A 858 20.81 38.58 10.08
C ARG A 858 19.92 37.57 9.34
N ILE A 859 19.85 37.66 8.00
CA ILE A 859 19.19 36.60 7.22
C ILE A 859 19.95 35.32 7.50
N PRO A 860 19.30 34.28 8.04
CA PRO A 860 19.94 33.02 8.29
C PRO A 860 20.14 32.32 6.95
N TRP A 861 21.30 32.49 6.31
CA TRP A 861 21.65 31.81 5.05
C TRP A 861 22.11 30.37 5.25
N THR A 862 22.05 29.87 6.49
CA THR A 862 22.53 28.55 6.87
C THR A 862 21.75 27.44 6.17
N PHE A 863 20.48 27.67 5.86
CA PHE A 863 19.64 26.71 5.12
C PHE A 863 20.17 26.38 3.72
N LEU A 864 20.99 27.25 3.11
CA LEU A 864 21.64 26.95 1.82
C LEU A 864 22.71 25.85 1.94
N LYS A 865 23.10 25.45 3.15
CA LYS A 865 23.99 24.28 3.35
C LYS A 865 23.24 22.97 3.19
N HIS A 866 21.92 22.97 3.34
CA HIS A 866 21.12 21.76 3.29
C HIS A 866 20.94 21.27 1.87
N ARG A 867 21.04 19.95 1.67
CA ARG A 867 20.85 19.33 0.34
C ARG A 867 19.39 19.37 -0.13
N GLY A 868 18.46 19.48 0.81
CA GLY A 868 17.02 19.53 0.54
C GLY A 868 16.65 20.66 -0.41
N ILE A 869 17.08 21.88 -0.12
CA ILE A 869 16.71 23.06 -0.92
C ILE A 869 17.18 22.97 -2.38
N TYR A 870 18.39 22.48 -2.63
CA TYR A 870 18.89 22.33 -4.01
C TYR A 870 18.07 21.32 -4.81
N THR A 871 17.55 20.29 -4.13
CA THR A 871 16.74 19.27 -4.79
C THR A 871 15.38 19.82 -5.20
N TYR A 872 14.71 20.58 -4.33
CA TYR A 872 13.49 21.30 -4.71
C TYR A 872 13.75 22.36 -5.79
N PHE A 873 14.88 23.06 -5.72
CA PHE A 873 15.23 24.09 -6.69
C PHE A 873 15.44 23.51 -8.10
N VAL A 874 16.20 22.42 -8.20
CA VAL A 874 16.42 21.71 -9.47
C VAL A 874 15.11 21.10 -9.96
N ALA A 875 14.32 20.48 -9.09
CA ALA A 875 13.01 19.92 -9.44
C ALA A 875 12.06 20.98 -10.03
N VAL A 876 11.90 22.13 -9.36
CA VAL A 876 11.07 23.23 -9.85
C VAL A 876 11.60 23.79 -11.17
N MET A 877 12.91 23.97 -11.30
CA MET A 877 13.55 24.48 -12.52
C MET A 877 13.31 23.54 -13.72
N VAL A 878 13.57 22.24 -13.55
CA VAL A 878 13.40 21.25 -14.62
C VAL A 878 11.92 21.08 -14.98
N GLN A 879 11.02 20.98 -13.99
CA GLN A 879 9.57 20.91 -14.24
C GLN A 879 9.08 22.13 -15.03
N SER A 880 9.52 23.32 -14.64
CA SER A 880 9.08 24.58 -15.23
C SER A 880 9.54 24.75 -16.68
N SER A 881 10.65 24.11 -17.07
CA SER A 881 11.15 24.09 -18.45
C SER A 881 10.26 23.30 -19.41
N GLY A 882 9.55 22.28 -18.90
CA GLY A 882 8.52 21.58 -19.67
C GLY A 882 7.15 22.27 -19.59
N TYR A 883 6.78 22.80 -18.42
CA TYR A 883 5.45 23.37 -18.18
C TYR A 883 5.05 24.48 -19.15
N CYS A 884 5.97 25.37 -19.54
CA CYS A 884 5.65 26.49 -20.43
C CYS A 884 5.38 26.06 -21.88
N LEU A 885 5.87 24.90 -22.31
CA LEU A 885 5.85 24.51 -23.73
C LEU A 885 4.45 24.20 -24.26
N PRO A 886 3.58 23.47 -23.54
CA PRO A 886 2.17 23.36 -23.94
C PRO A 886 1.48 24.72 -24.00
N GLN A 887 1.74 25.62 -23.05
CA GLN A 887 1.12 26.94 -23.05
C GLN A 887 1.51 27.75 -24.30
N THR A 888 2.74 27.62 -24.77
CA THR A 888 3.26 28.32 -25.95
C THR A 888 2.84 27.68 -27.28
N TYR A 889 2.93 26.35 -27.40
CA TYR A 889 2.85 25.68 -28.70
C TYR A 889 1.53 24.95 -28.97
N LEU A 890 0.68 24.75 -27.96
CA LEU A 890 -0.57 24.00 -28.11
C LEU A 890 -1.57 24.66 -29.10
N PRO A 891 -1.76 25.99 -29.13
CA PRO A 891 -2.62 26.63 -30.12
C PRO A 891 -2.11 26.44 -31.55
N THR A 892 -0.81 26.64 -31.78
CA THR A 892 -0.18 26.46 -33.11
C THR A 892 -0.23 25.00 -33.56
N PHE A 893 0.05 24.06 -32.65
CA PHE A 893 -0.11 22.64 -32.88
C PHE A 893 -1.54 22.27 -33.30
N ALA A 894 -2.55 22.78 -32.59
CA ALA A 894 -3.94 22.49 -32.90
C ALA A 894 -4.36 23.02 -34.28
N ARG A 895 -3.82 24.18 -34.70
CA ARG A 895 -4.06 24.74 -36.04
C ARG A 895 -3.40 23.91 -37.13
N GLU A 896 -2.11 23.60 -36.98
CA GLU A 896 -1.31 22.98 -38.03
C GLU A 896 -1.58 21.48 -38.16
N PHE A 897 -1.82 20.77 -37.04
CA PHE A 897 -1.96 19.31 -37.03
C PHE A 897 -3.40 18.83 -36.83
N ASN A 898 -4.21 19.50 -35.98
CA ASN A 898 -5.61 19.07 -35.78
C ASN A 898 -6.60 19.78 -36.71
N GLY A 899 -6.15 20.72 -37.56
CA GLY A 899 -7.02 21.52 -38.42
C GLY A 899 -7.99 22.43 -37.64
N ALA A 900 -7.65 22.79 -36.40
CA ALA A 900 -8.56 23.50 -35.51
C ALA A 900 -8.88 24.93 -36.00
N SER A 901 -10.12 25.36 -35.75
CA SER A 901 -10.52 26.75 -35.96
C SER A 901 -9.76 27.69 -35.01
N GLN A 902 -9.70 28.96 -35.36
CA GLN A 902 -9.12 30.01 -34.52
C GLN A 902 -9.79 30.05 -33.14
N ALA A 903 -11.12 29.90 -33.10
CA ALA A 903 -11.89 29.82 -31.86
C ALA A 903 -11.47 28.62 -30.97
N ILE A 904 -11.26 27.44 -31.55
CA ILE A 904 -10.80 26.25 -30.81
C ILE A 904 -9.37 26.44 -30.28
N SER A 905 -8.53 27.14 -31.05
CA SER A 905 -7.13 27.41 -30.66
C SER A 905 -7.04 28.37 -29.48
N THR A 906 -7.86 29.43 -29.47
CA THR A 906 -8.03 30.32 -28.31
C THR A 906 -8.65 29.60 -27.12
N LEU A 907 -9.64 28.72 -27.37
CA LEU A 907 -10.30 27.93 -26.33
C LEU A 907 -9.33 26.98 -25.61
N LEU A 908 -8.32 26.43 -26.28
CA LEU A 908 -7.33 25.54 -25.66
C LEU A 908 -6.54 26.23 -24.54
N LEU A 909 -6.21 27.52 -24.67
CA LEU A 909 -5.54 28.28 -23.62
C LEU A 909 -6.46 28.49 -22.41
N THR A 910 -7.75 28.73 -22.66
CA THR A 910 -8.77 28.83 -21.62
C THR A 910 -9.00 27.49 -20.92
N LEU A 911 -9.08 26.38 -21.66
CA LEU A 911 -9.21 25.03 -21.14
C LEU A 911 -7.98 24.55 -20.38
N HIS A 912 -6.80 25.14 -20.64
CA HIS A 912 -5.61 24.94 -19.84
C HIS A 912 -5.72 25.61 -18.46
N ASN A 913 -6.30 26.81 -18.39
CA ASN A 913 -6.38 27.58 -17.14
C ASN A 913 -7.57 27.20 -16.26
N ILE A 914 -8.74 26.89 -16.82
CA ILE A 914 -9.98 26.59 -16.04
C ILE A 914 -9.77 25.48 -15.01
N PRO A 915 -9.22 24.30 -15.36
CA PRO A 915 -8.99 23.23 -14.38
C PRO A 915 -7.96 23.61 -13.33
N GLY A 916 -7.03 24.50 -13.67
CA GLY A 916 -6.07 25.10 -12.75
C GLY A 916 -6.73 25.86 -11.59
N ILE A 917 -7.96 26.36 -11.76
CA ILE A 917 -8.71 27.04 -10.69
C ILE A 917 -9.00 26.07 -9.54
N LEU A 918 -9.52 24.88 -9.85
CA LEU A 918 -9.78 23.84 -8.85
C LEU A 918 -8.49 23.20 -8.37
N SER A 919 -7.53 23.00 -9.28
CA SER A 919 -6.28 22.33 -8.97
C SER A 919 -5.42 23.06 -7.93
N CYS A 920 -5.19 24.36 -8.07
CA CYS A 920 -4.37 25.10 -7.12
C CYS A 920 -4.94 25.06 -5.69
N PHE A 921 -6.26 25.15 -5.56
CA PHE A 921 -6.93 24.96 -4.28
C PHE A 921 -6.79 23.52 -3.78
N PHE A 922 -7.05 22.52 -4.64
CA PHE A 922 -6.93 21.10 -4.29
C PHE A 922 -5.54 20.74 -3.78
N PHE A 923 -4.48 21.13 -4.49
CA PHE A 923 -3.10 20.85 -4.09
C PHE A 923 -2.66 21.66 -2.86
N GLY A 924 -3.17 22.89 -2.68
CA GLY A 924 -2.96 23.67 -1.46
C GLY A 924 -3.66 23.05 -0.24
N TRP A 925 -4.91 22.60 -0.42
CA TRP A 925 -5.67 21.87 0.59
C TRP A 925 -5.02 20.54 0.94
N LEU A 926 -4.60 19.75 -0.04
CA LEU A 926 -3.91 18.47 0.17
C LEU A 926 -2.64 18.64 1.00
N THR A 927 -1.99 19.80 0.89
CA THR A 927 -0.75 20.14 1.60
C THR A 927 -0.99 20.53 3.07
N ASP A 928 -2.07 21.26 3.37
CA ASP A 928 -2.40 21.69 4.74
C ASP A 928 -3.47 20.80 5.41
N ASN A 929 -3.89 19.71 4.76
CA ASN A 929 -4.95 18.85 5.27
C ASN A 929 -4.51 18.19 6.59
N LYS A 930 -5.26 18.47 7.66
CA LYS A 930 -4.98 17.95 9.00
C LYS A 930 -5.38 16.48 9.17
N TYR A 931 -6.26 15.97 8.31
CA TYR A 931 -6.79 14.60 8.39
C TYR A 931 -5.96 13.60 7.56
N HIS A 932 -5.37 14.05 6.45
CA HIS A 932 -4.50 13.24 5.59
C HIS A 932 -3.21 14.02 5.31
N GLN A 933 -2.18 13.81 6.12
CA GLN A 933 -0.90 14.50 5.99
C GLN A 933 -0.05 13.85 4.90
N PHE A 934 -0.20 14.31 3.65
CA PHE A 934 0.70 13.93 2.58
C PHE A 934 1.97 14.81 2.63
N SER A 935 3.15 14.21 2.45
CA SER A 935 4.39 14.99 2.34
C SER A 935 4.33 15.93 1.13
N ALA A 936 4.94 17.11 1.22
CA ALA A 936 4.99 18.03 0.08
C ALA A 936 5.65 17.35 -1.12
N THR A 937 6.66 16.53 -0.89
CA THR A 937 7.27 15.66 -1.91
C THR A 937 6.24 14.76 -2.63
N THR A 938 5.38 14.04 -1.90
CA THR A 938 4.36 13.14 -2.49
C THR A 938 3.38 13.93 -3.36
N ILE A 939 2.91 15.06 -2.83
CA ILE A 939 1.95 15.93 -3.50
C ILE A 939 2.56 16.52 -4.80
N THR A 940 3.80 16.99 -4.73
CA THR A 940 4.54 17.52 -5.88
C THR A 940 4.84 16.44 -6.92
N CYS A 941 5.16 15.21 -6.49
CA CYS A 941 5.35 14.05 -7.38
C CYS A 941 4.06 13.66 -8.12
N LEU A 942 2.92 13.65 -7.42
CA LEU A 942 1.62 13.37 -8.03
C LEU A 942 1.31 14.34 -9.17
N SER A 943 1.47 15.64 -8.90
CA SER A 943 1.32 16.69 -9.92
C SER A 943 2.28 16.47 -11.09
N ALA A 944 3.57 16.25 -10.84
CA ALA A 944 4.59 16.04 -11.87
C ALA A 944 4.33 14.80 -12.76
N PHE A 945 4.08 13.63 -12.18
CA PHE A 945 3.90 12.41 -12.97
C PHE A 945 2.60 12.41 -13.76
N ALA A 946 1.50 12.94 -13.19
CA ALA A 946 0.24 13.04 -13.91
C ALA A 946 0.33 14.06 -15.06
N SER A 947 1.04 15.17 -14.87
CA SER A 947 1.36 16.11 -15.96
C SER A 947 2.23 15.46 -17.04
N SER A 948 3.25 14.67 -16.67
CA SER A 948 4.07 13.94 -17.65
C SER A 948 3.26 12.92 -18.44
N ALA A 949 2.44 12.11 -17.76
CA ALA A 949 1.58 11.12 -18.39
C ALA A 949 0.59 11.76 -19.37
N SER A 950 -0.02 12.90 -19.00
CA SER A 950 -0.92 13.62 -19.92
C SER A 950 -0.20 14.14 -21.16
N VAL A 951 1.04 14.61 -21.05
CA VAL A 951 1.84 14.99 -22.22
C VAL A 951 2.13 13.76 -23.10
N LEU A 952 2.65 12.68 -22.53
CA LEU A 952 3.12 11.54 -23.32
C LEU A 952 1.98 10.70 -23.93
N LEU A 953 0.81 10.68 -23.29
CA LEU A 953 -0.31 9.82 -23.67
C LEU A 953 -1.47 10.57 -24.32
N LEU A 954 -1.72 11.82 -23.94
CA LEU A 954 -2.83 12.60 -24.48
C LEU A 954 -2.33 13.57 -25.57
N TRP A 955 -1.25 14.30 -25.31
CA TRP A 955 -0.69 15.18 -26.34
C TRP A 955 0.04 14.39 -27.43
N GLY A 956 0.92 13.45 -27.03
CA GLY A 956 1.76 12.63 -27.92
C GLY A 956 1.00 11.60 -28.77
N LEU A 957 -0.15 11.12 -28.32
CA LEU A 957 -0.99 10.19 -29.09
C LEU A 957 -2.17 10.89 -29.77
N SER A 958 -2.18 12.22 -29.82
CA SER A 958 -3.22 12.94 -30.55
C SER A 958 -3.14 12.62 -32.05
N VAL A 959 -4.31 12.52 -32.68
CA VAL A 959 -4.47 12.01 -34.04
C VAL A 959 -4.65 13.17 -35.00
N ASP A 960 -4.06 13.04 -36.19
CA ASP A 960 -4.21 14.00 -37.29
C ASP A 960 -5.69 14.26 -37.60
N GLY A 961 -6.05 15.52 -37.81
CA GLY A 961 -7.42 15.94 -38.14
C GLY A 961 -8.47 15.85 -37.01
N SER A 962 -8.10 15.50 -35.76
CA SER A 962 -9.04 15.50 -34.62
C SER A 962 -8.51 16.23 -33.39
N PRO A 963 -9.18 17.29 -32.90
CA PRO A 963 -8.76 18.02 -31.71
C PRO A 963 -9.18 17.35 -30.39
N ALA A 964 -9.91 16.22 -30.42
CA ALA A 964 -10.53 15.64 -29.23
C ALA A 964 -9.51 15.30 -28.12
N LEU A 965 -8.44 14.58 -28.46
CA LEU A 965 -7.42 14.21 -27.47
C LEU A 965 -6.58 15.41 -27.02
N THR A 966 -6.38 16.39 -27.91
CA THR A 966 -5.71 17.67 -27.62
C THR A 966 -6.52 18.51 -26.62
N LEU A 967 -7.85 18.49 -26.70
CA LEU A 967 -8.76 19.14 -25.74
C LEU A 967 -8.70 18.45 -24.36
N VAL A 968 -8.74 17.11 -24.34
CA VAL A 968 -8.60 16.35 -23.08
C VAL A 968 -7.23 16.59 -22.46
N PHE A 969 -6.16 16.62 -23.27
CA PHE A 969 -4.83 17.00 -22.82
C PHE A 969 -4.82 18.38 -22.17
N ALA A 970 -5.39 19.41 -22.81
CA ALA A 970 -5.43 20.77 -22.27
C ALA A 970 -6.06 20.79 -20.87
N ILE A 971 -7.15 20.02 -20.67
CA ILE A 971 -7.85 19.93 -19.39
C ILE A 971 -7.01 19.20 -18.33
N VAL A 972 -6.53 17.99 -18.65
CA VAL A 972 -5.80 17.14 -17.69
C VAL A 972 -4.46 17.76 -17.31
N PHE A 973 -3.71 18.23 -18.31
CA PHE A 973 -2.44 18.91 -18.08
C PHE A 973 -2.66 20.24 -17.34
N GLY A 974 -3.70 21.00 -17.70
CA GLY A 974 -4.10 22.23 -17.01
C GLY A 974 -4.39 22.01 -15.53
N PHE A 975 -5.06 20.90 -15.18
CA PHE A 975 -5.29 20.51 -13.79
C PHE A 975 -3.96 20.19 -13.11
N PHE A 976 -3.27 19.11 -13.50
CA PHE A 976 -2.12 18.63 -12.74
C PHE A 976 -0.94 19.60 -12.76
N ALA A 977 -0.65 20.21 -13.92
CA ALA A 977 0.51 21.08 -14.06
C ALA A 977 0.25 22.48 -13.47
N GLY A 978 -1.00 22.94 -13.54
CA GLY A 978 -1.43 24.19 -12.88
C GLY A 978 -1.31 24.12 -11.35
N GLY A 979 -1.59 22.96 -10.76
CA GLY A 979 -1.51 22.73 -9.31
C GLY A 979 -0.10 22.63 -8.74
N TYR A 980 0.92 22.40 -9.58
CA TYR A 980 2.30 22.18 -9.13
C TYR A 980 2.82 23.32 -8.25
N SER A 981 2.46 24.57 -8.56
CA SER A 981 2.93 25.75 -7.81
C SER A 981 2.27 25.90 -6.44
N ALA A 982 1.07 25.33 -6.26
CA ALA A 982 0.39 25.34 -4.96
C ALA A 982 1.10 24.43 -3.94
N THR A 983 1.93 23.49 -4.40
CA THR A 983 2.73 22.62 -3.54
C THR A 983 3.89 23.34 -2.86
N TRP A 984 4.28 24.53 -3.36
CA TRP A 984 5.43 25.28 -2.83
C TRP A 984 5.23 25.77 -1.39
N GLY A 985 3.98 25.99 -0.97
CA GLY A 985 3.67 26.26 0.43
C GLY A 985 4.07 25.10 1.34
N GLY A 986 3.84 23.86 0.89
CA GLY A 986 4.26 22.65 1.58
C GLY A 986 5.78 22.45 1.56
N ILE A 987 6.41 22.68 0.41
CA ILE A 987 7.87 22.62 0.28
C ILE A 987 8.54 23.61 1.25
N THR A 988 7.99 24.82 1.37
CA THR A 988 8.49 25.84 2.30
C THR A 988 8.35 25.37 3.75
N LYS A 989 7.21 24.77 4.11
CA LYS A 989 6.98 24.18 5.44
C LYS A 989 7.93 23.01 5.74
N GLU A 990 8.20 22.16 4.75
CA GLU A 990 9.15 21.05 4.89
C GLU A 990 10.60 21.55 5.05
N LEU A 991 10.97 22.65 4.40
CA LEU A 991 12.26 23.32 4.60
C LEU A 991 12.37 24.01 5.97
N GLU A 992 11.27 24.56 6.48
CA GLU A 992 11.19 25.09 7.86
C GLU A 992 11.44 23.99 8.90
N ILE A 993 10.78 22.85 8.75
CA ILE A 993 10.94 21.70 9.65
C ILE A 993 12.40 21.21 9.67
N GLU A 994 13.09 21.08 8.53
CA GLU A 994 14.52 20.68 8.55
C GLU A 994 15.41 21.74 9.19
N ALA A 995 15.11 23.02 8.97
CA ALA A 995 15.87 24.08 9.63
C ALA A 995 15.70 24.00 11.16
N GLU A 996 14.48 23.79 11.64
CA GLU A 996 14.18 23.58 13.07
C GLU A 996 14.91 22.36 13.64
N GLU A 997 14.95 21.23 12.92
CA GLU A 997 15.70 20.02 13.34
C GLU A 997 17.22 20.25 13.51
N HIS A 998 17.76 21.34 12.96
CA HIS A 998 19.17 21.72 13.05
C HIS A 998 19.42 22.97 13.92
N ASP A 999 18.43 23.41 14.72
CA ASP A 999 18.47 24.66 15.50
C ASP A 999 18.75 25.91 14.62
N GLU A 1000 18.32 25.87 13.37
CA GLU A 1000 18.44 26.96 12.40
C GLU A 1000 17.08 27.64 12.17
N THR A 1001 17.11 28.88 11.68
CA THR A 1001 15.91 29.59 11.25
C THR A 1001 15.94 29.74 9.73
N ILE A 1002 14.79 29.64 9.08
CA ILE A 1002 14.63 29.94 7.66
C ILE A 1002 13.51 30.96 7.49
N ASP A 1003 13.64 31.83 6.50
CA ASP A 1003 12.56 32.75 6.16
C ASP A 1003 11.67 32.16 5.05
N SER A 1004 10.39 31.98 5.38
CA SER A 1004 9.38 31.40 4.49
C SER A 1004 9.22 32.19 3.19
N SER A 1005 9.20 33.52 3.29
CA SER A 1005 9.01 34.42 2.16
C SER A 1005 10.23 34.35 1.24
N LEU A 1006 11.44 34.39 1.80
CA LEU A 1006 12.68 34.22 1.04
C LEU A 1006 12.71 32.88 0.29
N THR A 1007 12.31 31.79 0.96
CA THR A 1007 12.28 30.45 0.38
C THR A 1007 11.29 30.37 -0.78
N TYR A 1008 10.09 30.92 -0.61
CA TYR A 1008 9.09 31.01 -1.68
C TYR A 1008 9.59 31.88 -2.86
N GLY A 1009 10.30 32.98 -2.56
CA GLY A 1009 10.96 33.83 -3.55
C GLY A 1009 12.04 33.10 -4.35
N LEU A 1010 12.84 32.25 -3.69
CA LEU A 1010 13.83 31.38 -4.35
C LEU A 1010 13.14 30.39 -5.30
N LEU A 1011 12.08 29.70 -4.87
CA LEU A 1011 11.33 28.76 -5.73
C LEU A 1011 10.77 29.46 -6.98
N ASN A 1012 10.30 30.71 -6.86
CA ASN A 1012 9.89 31.52 -8.01
C ASN A 1012 11.06 31.82 -8.96
N GLY A 1013 12.24 32.12 -8.43
CA GLY A 1013 13.46 32.30 -9.23
C GLY A 1013 13.85 31.03 -10.01
N ALA A 1014 13.76 29.85 -9.37
CA ALA A 1014 13.98 28.56 -10.05
C ALA A 1014 13.00 28.36 -11.22
N ARG A 1015 11.72 28.68 -11.03
CA ARG A 1015 10.73 28.65 -12.11
C ARG A 1015 11.10 29.58 -13.27
N GLY A 1016 11.58 30.78 -12.97
CA GLY A 1016 12.06 31.74 -13.96
C GLY A 1016 13.18 31.17 -14.83
N ILE A 1017 14.19 30.56 -14.21
CA ILE A 1017 15.29 29.90 -14.93
C ILE A 1017 14.75 28.76 -15.81
N GLY A 1018 13.82 27.96 -15.28
CA GLY A 1018 13.15 26.90 -16.03
C GLY A 1018 12.43 27.41 -17.27
N PHE A 1019 11.64 28.48 -17.15
CA PHE A 1019 10.89 29.08 -18.27
C PHE A 1019 11.81 29.56 -19.39
N VAL A 1020 12.89 30.27 -19.03
CA VAL A 1020 13.89 30.74 -20.00
C VAL A 1020 14.56 29.54 -20.69
N SER A 1021 14.96 28.53 -19.91
CA SER A 1021 15.61 27.32 -20.44
C SER A 1021 14.69 26.55 -21.39
N GLY A 1022 13.42 26.37 -21.02
CA GLY A 1022 12.42 25.70 -21.86
C GLY A 1022 12.22 26.39 -23.21
N GLY A 1023 12.10 27.72 -23.20
CA GLY A 1023 11.98 28.51 -24.43
C GLY A 1023 13.22 28.47 -25.33
N LEU A 1024 14.43 28.38 -24.75
CA LEU A 1024 15.66 28.21 -25.54
C LEU A 1024 15.78 26.80 -26.13
N VAL A 1025 15.35 25.79 -25.38
CA VAL A 1025 15.41 24.37 -25.79
C VAL A 1025 14.35 24.03 -26.83
N SER A 1026 13.21 24.72 -26.86
CA SER A 1026 12.14 24.44 -27.82
C SER A 1026 12.54 24.68 -29.28
N ILE A 1027 13.41 25.67 -29.55
CA ILE A 1027 13.86 26.03 -30.91
C ILE A 1027 14.58 24.86 -31.62
N PRO A 1028 15.66 24.28 -31.05
CA PRO A 1028 16.31 23.13 -31.66
C PRO A 1028 15.42 21.88 -31.68
N LEU A 1029 14.52 21.71 -30.69
CA LEU A 1029 13.59 20.57 -30.67
C LEU A 1029 12.57 20.62 -31.82
N LEU A 1030 12.04 21.79 -32.14
CA LEU A 1030 11.16 21.98 -33.30
C LEU A 1030 11.91 21.87 -34.63
N SER A 1031 13.20 22.21 -34.64
CA SER A 1031 14.06 22.12 -35.83
C SER A 1031 14.56 20.70 -36.13
N ALA A 1032 14.52 19.79 -35.14
CA ALA A 1032 14.96 18.41 -35.29
C ALA A 1032 14.11 17.58 -36.29
N GLY A 1033 12.94 18.09 -36.69
CA GLY A 1033 12.10 17.49 -37.73
C GLY A 1033 11.35 16.24 -37.29
N ASP A 1034 10.77 15.53 -38.27
CA ASP A 1034 10.02 14.29 -38.03
C ASP A 1034 10.95 13.21 -37.43
N THR A 1035 10.52 12.65 -36.30
CA THR A 1035 11.27 11.64 -35.54
C THR A 1035 11.23 10.24 -36.15
N GLY A 1036 10.51 10.05 -37.26
CA GLY A 1036 10.36 8.75 -37.92
C GLY A 1036 9.28 7.85 -37.30
N TRP A 1037 8.43 8.42 -36.43
CA TRP A 1037 7.30 7.74 -35.80
C TRP A 1037 6.09 7.90 -36.73
N GLY A 1038 5.88 6.95 -37.65
CA GLY A 1038 4.92 7.02 -38.77
C GLY A 1038 3.58 7.78 -38.54
N GLY A 1039 3.14 8.46 -39.61
CA GLY A 1039 2.21 9.61 -39.63
C GLY A 1039 0.74 9.42 -39.25
N ARG A 1040 0.44 8.77 -38.11
CA ARG A 1040 -0.91 8.79 -37.51
C ARG A 1040 -0.99 9.58 -36.20
N PHE A 1041 0.10 9.67 -35.45
CA PHE A 1041 0.14 10.31 -34.12
C PHE A 1041 1.05 11.54 -34.13
N SER A 1042 0.81 12.46 -33.20
CA SER A 1042 1.54 13.73 -33.10
C SER A 1042 3.05 13.60 -32.85
N TYR A 1043 3.52 12.45 -32.36
CA TYR A 1043 4.96 12.14 -32.30
C TYR A 1043 5.67 12.19 -33.66
N GLY A 1044 4.96 11.88 -34.75
CA GLY A 1044 5.47 11.97 -36.12
C GLY A 1044 5.50 13.38 -36.70
N THR A 1045 5.25 14.41 -35.88
CA THR A 1045 5.26 15.82 -36.32
C THR A 1045 6.55 16.51 -35.86
N LYS A 1046 6.79 17.73 -36.36
CA LYS A 1046 7.86 18.61 -35.85
C LYS A 1046 7.75 18.90 -34.34
N TYR A 1047 6.59 18.67 -33.73
CA TYR A 1047 6.36 18.86 -32.30
C TYR A 1047 6.71 17.60 -31.46
N GLY A 1048 6.93 16.44 -32.08
CA GLY A 1048 7.23 15.19 -31.39
C GLY A 1048 8.41 15.28 -30.39
N PRO A 1049 9.60 15.78 -30.79
CA PRO A 1049 10.73 15.96 -29.88
C PRO A 1049 10.39 16.89 -28.70
N LEU A 1050 9.59 17.93 -28.96
CA LEU A 1050 9.13 18.88 -27.96
C LEU A 1050 8.21 18.22 -26.93
N MET A 1051 7.29 17.34 -27.36
CA MET A 1051 6.41 16.59 -26.47
C MET A 1051 7.20 15.60 -25.59
N VAL A 1052 8.17 14.89 -26.16
CA VAL A 1052 9.04 13.98 -25.42
C VAL A 1052 9.84 14.74 -24.36
N PHE A 1053 10.49 15.84 -24.74
CA PHE A 1053 11.20 16.69 -23.79
C PHE A 1053 10.27 17.20 -22.68
N THR A 1054 9.09 17.68 -23.04
CA THR A 1054 8.10 18.19 -22.08
C THR A 1054 7.70 17.11 -21.08
N GLY A 1055 7.36 15.91 -21.55
CA GLY A 1055 6.97 14.79 -20.67
C GLY A 1055 8.11 14.38 -19.74
N ILE A 1056 9.34 14.30 -20.26
CA ILE A 1056 10.53 13.94 -19.48
C ILE A 1056 10.86 15.02 -18.45
N ALA A 1057 10.94 16.28 -18.86
CA ALA A 1057 11.27 17.40 -17.97
C ALA A 1057 10.25 17.52 -16.82
N VAL A 1058 8.96 17.38 -17.11
CA VAL A 1058 7.93 17.43 -16.09
C VAL A 1058 8.01 16.21 -15.15
N ALA A 1059 8.30 15.00 -15.64
CA ALA A 1059 8.53 13.82 -14.79
C ALA A 1059 9.77 13.96 -13.90
N PHE A 1060 10.87 14.52 -14.41
CA PHE A 1060 12.08 14.77 -13.62
C PHE A 1060 11.85 15.75 -12.47
N GLY A 1061 10.91 16.68 -12.64
CA GLY A 1061 10.39 17.52 -11.57
C GLY A 1061 9.89 16.74 -10.36
N GLY A 1062 9.29 15.56 -10.57
CA GLY A 1062 8.88 14.63 -9.50
C GLY A 1062 10.01 13.71 -9.04
N LEU A 1063 10.75 13.10 -9.98
CA LEU A 1063 11.83 12.14 -9.68
C LEU A 1063 12.95 12.72 -8.83
N GLY A 1064 13.28 14.00 -9.02
CA GLY A 1064 14.27 14.71 -8.20
C GLY A 1064 13.92 14.67 -6.71
N LEU A 1065 12.62 14.72 -6.38
CA LEU A 1065 12.13 14.83 -5.01
C LEU A 1065 12.02 13.48 -4.28
N ILE A 1066 11.75 12.39 -5.00
CA ILE A 1066 11.75 11.01 -4.45
C ILE A 1066 13.10 10.67 -3.80
N ARG A 1067 14.19 11.25 -4.31
CA ARG A 1067 15.55 11.04 -3.77
C ARG A 1067 15.81 11.79 -2.46
N THR A 1068 15.15 12.93 -2.24
CA THR A 1068 15.26 13.73 -0.99
C THR A 1068 14.33 13.26 0.13
N ALA A 1069 13.15 12.72 -0.19
CA ALA A 1069 12.27 12.10 0.81
C ALA A 1069 12.91 10.87 1.50
N ARG A 1070 13.98 10.31 0.91
CA ARG A 1070 14.81 9.24 1.50
C ARG A 1070 15.92 9.75 2.44
N ILE A 1071 16.11 11.07 2.57
CA ILE A 1071 17.26 11.66 3.28
C ILE A 1071 16.87 12.29 4.64
N ARG A 1072 15.57 12.53 4.93
CA ARG A 1072 15.15 13.07 6.22
C ARG A 1072 14.30 12.07 7.03
N PRO A 1073 14.81 11.54 8.14
CA PRO A 1073 13.98 10.90 9.15
C PRO A 1073 13.22 11.99 9.91
N HIS A 1074 11.89 11.98 9.86
CA HIS A 1074 11.07 12.90 10.64
C HIS A 1074 11.29 12.59 12.14
N LYS A 1075 12.06 13.42 12.86
CA LYS A 1075 12.14 13.37 14.32
C LYS A 1075 10.95 14.15 14.87
N THR A 1076 9.99 13.48 15.47
CA THR A 1076 9.03 14.16 16.35
C THR A 1076 9.70 14.39 17.71
N SER A 1077 10.16 15.63 17.93
CA SER A 1077 10.37 16.15 19.28
C SER A 1077 9.00 16.37 19.94
N ALA A 1078 8.70 15.58 20.96
CA ALA A 1078 7.71 15.91 21.98
C ALA A 1078 8.36 15.70 23.36
N SER A 1079 9.12 16.70 23.77
CA SER A 1079 9.34 17.08 25.16
C SER A 1079 8.95 18.55 25.27
N GLY A 1080 7.93 18.85 26.07
CA GLY A 1080 7.36 20.19 26.27
C GLY A 1080 5.92 20.09 26.73
#